data_AF-A0A364N944-F1
#
_entry.id   AF-A0A364N944-F1
#
_cell.length_a   1.000
_cell.length_b   1.000
_cell.length_c   1.000
_cell.angle_alpha   90.00
_cell.angle_beta   90.00
_cell.angle_gamma   90.00
#
_symmetry.space_group_name_H-M   'P 1'
#
loop_
_entity.id
_entity.type
_entity.pdbx_description
1 polymer ?
#
loop_
_entity_poly.entity_id
_entity_poly.type
_entity_poly.pdbx_seq_one_letter_code
_entity_poly.pdbx_strand_id
1 'polypeptide(L)'
;MDPHHQRCTELQYPDLINFSVSVFIVVGILVSYLPQHYKIISRRSSRGLSPMFVLLGTVSGTASIANILTLPESTRDMGCCKEIGSFPCAAAMLGIIQIGVQWSCFFFIMLLFLVFFPRGPQPTADEQQDTDMPTWKEAVLVLGVSIAFFVVALFGSVVFVYALPSHVRGWANFLGLLATVLAAIQYIPQIFMTWRLQETGSLSIPMMCIQTPGSFVFAASLYARLGMGGWSAWGLFIFTGILQGFLLVMGLSFVMRDRKAQKDQSNWSVEMKFSSAIVLAGAAQAFAAVRPRPMVSSGPIQEQIKTEKLMGNLKAFDSIAKANGGNRAFGLPGYAASVDYMLAKTQNTHFKTWTQDFPALFNRVDSIEFSVSNTSYRVVGLSYSPSTPAEGLTLPLVLGASGPEGCTNEAYDNLDVEGKIVLVQRGACPDGTTLAGRMKPAAAAGASAVIIYASDASNVTGGTLSNPNPEEYVSTGYINLADAQPLVARLTAGDTIEAYFQQTQIVEERITQNVFTETKDGDPSNVIMLGAHLDSVQAGAGINDDGSGSTLILEIAKALRRFNVKNKVRFAWWGAEENGLLGSKYYTQNLDPADADNILTYLNFDMVSRGYFGVFDGDGSTFNLSGAAGSAAIEQLFIEHFEAEGVNVTAARFTGGSDYQSFMNIGKPVGGLHTGTGIEQDPCYHQACDTIDNPNPETLTINAKAAAHVLSILATRGEEIIPRSPVNASMITERGIMGVEPRWTLPAEGEMHLSTCGHEV
;
A
#
# COMPACT_ATOMS: atom_id res chain seq x y z
N MET A 1 -70.57 -12.23 3.10
CA MET A 1 -69.96 -11.31 2.11
C MET A 1 -68.88 -12.08 1.36
N ASP A 2 -68.48 -11.60 0.19
CA ASP A 2 -67.34 -12.18 -0.56
C ASP A 2 -66.01 -11.86 0.17
N PRO A 3 -65.16 -12.87 0.47
CA PRO A 3 -63.82 -12.65 1.05
C PRO A 3 -62.87 -11.79 0.20
N HIS A 4 -63.12 -11.64 -1.10
CA HIS A 4 -62.40 -10.68 -1.96
C HIS A 4 -62.84 -9.25 -1.62
N HIS A 5 -64.14 -8.98 -1.70
CA HIS A 5 -64.72 -7.66 -1.46
C HIS A 5 -64.37 -7.14 -0.06
N GLN A 6 -64.46 -7.98 0.98
CA GLN A 6 -64.09 -7.60 2.34
C GLN A 6 -62.63 -7.11 2.43
N ARG A 7 -61.68 -7.82 1.81
CA ARG A 7 -60.26 -7.40 1.80
C ARG A 7 -60.06 -6.08 1.06
N CYS A 8 -60.75 -5.85 -0.06
CA CYS A 8 -60.64 -4.58 -0.77
C CYS A 8 -61.21 -3.41 0.05
N THR A 9 -62.29 -3.63 0.82
CA THR A 9 -62.80 -2.64 1.80
C THR A 9 -61.82 -2.38 2.95
N GLU A 10 -61.15 -3.41 3.48
CA GLU A 10 -60.09 -3.24 4.50
C GLU A 10 -58.94 -2.35 3.96
N LEU A 11 -58.49 -2.60 2.72
CA LEU A 11 -57.42 -1.83 2.08
C LEU A 11 -57.81 -0.40 1.72
N GLN A 12 -59.11 -0.08 1.61
CA GLN A 12 -59.60 1.26 1.26
C GLN A 12 -59.28 2.31 2.36
N TYR A 13 -59.09 1.89 3.60
CA TYR A 13 -58.82 2.74 4.77
C TYR A 13 -57.46 2.41 5.40
N PRO A 14 -56.34 2.79 4.75
CA PRO A 14 -55.01 2.42 5.21
C PRO A 14 -54.64 3.04 6.56
N ASP A 15 -54.06 2.23 7.44
CA ASP A 15 -53.51 2.67 8.72
C ASP A 15 -52.32 3.60 8.51
N LEU A 16 -52.43 4.83 9.04
CA LEU A 16 -51.44 5.90 8.90
C LEU A 16 -50.12 5.62 9.63
N ILE A 17 -50.13 4.84 10.71
CA ILE A 17 -48.93 4.43 11.45
C ILE A 17 -48.17 3.39 10.61
N ASN A 18 -48.87 2.36 10.14
CA ASN A 18 -48.30 1.33 9.27
C ASN A 18 -47.78 1.92 7.94
N PHE A 19 -48.49 2.90 7.37
CA PHE A 19 -48.02 3.68 6.21
C PHE A 19 -46.73 4.46 6.53
N SER A 20 -46.71 5.21 7.64
CA SER A 20 -45.57 6.07 8.02
C SER A 20 -44.31 5.24 8.33
N VAL A 21 -44.46 4.14 9.09
CA VAL A 21 -43.39 3.16 9.33
C VAL A 21 -42.91 2.57 8.02
N SER A 22 -43.83 2.25 7.09
CA SER A 22 -43.47 1.66 5.81
C SER A 22 -42.70 2.62 4.88
N VAL A 23 -43.04 3.91 4.87
CA VAL A 23 -42.26 4.93 4.16
C VAL A 23 -40.88 5.13 4.81
N PHE A 24 -40.82 5.13 6.16
CA PHE A 24 -39.55 5.22 6.88
C PHE A 24 -38.61 4.04 6.57
N ILE A 25 -39.13 2.82 6.45
CA ILE A 25 -38.35 1.64 6.01
C ILE A 25 -37.77 1.86 4.61
N VAL A 26 -38.54 2.36 3.63
CA VAL A 26 -38.03 2.63 2.26
C VAL A 26 -36.87 3.63 2.27
N VAL A 27 -37.00 4.72 3.04
CA VAL A 27 -35.93 5.71 3.19
C VAL A 27 -34.71 5.11 3.90
N GLY A 28 -34.93 4.32 4.96
CA GLY A 28 -33.87 3.61 5.69
C GLY A 28 -33.08 2.63 4.82
N ILE A 29 -33.76 1.88 3.94
CA ILE A 29 -33.12 1.00 2.95
C ILE A 29 -32.20 1.84 2.07
N LEU A 30 -32.72 2.87 1.38
CA LEU A 30 -31.92 3.73 0.49
C LEU A 30 -30.68 4.30 1.19
N VAL A 31 -30.87 4.92 2.37
CA VAL A 31 -29.78 5.51 3.17
C VAL A 31 -28.74 4.48 3.60
N SER A 32 -29.14 3.24 3.90
CA SER A 32 -28.20 2.19 4.31
C SER A 32 -27.29 1.68 3.17
N TYR A 33 -27.71 1.78 1.91
CA TYR A 33 -26.93 1.34 0.75
C TYR A 33 -26.02 2.44 0.17
N LEU A 34 -26.38 3.72 0.31
CA LEU A 34 -25.62 4.86 -0.23
C LEU A 34 -24.10 4.82 0.10
N PRO A 35 -23.63 4.51 1.33
CA PRO A 35 -22.20 4.46 1.63
C PRO A 35 -21.45 3.42 0.80
N GLN A 36 -22.08 2.29 0.49
CA GLN A 36 -21.46 1.21 -0.29
C GLN A 36 -21.45 1.53 -1.79
N HIS A 37 -22.54 2.08 -2.33
CA HIS A 37 -22.56 2.58 -3.72
C HIS A 37 -21.50 3.66 -3.94
N TYR A 38 -21.44 4.66 -3.04
CA TYR A 38 -20.42 5.70 -3.08
C TYR A 38 -18.99 5.15 -3.01
N LYS A 39 -18.73 4.18 -2.12
CA LYS A 39 -17.40 3.56 -1.97
C LYS A 39 -16.91 2.85 -3.23
N ILE A 40 -17.79 2.18 -3.98
CA ILE A 40 -17.42 1.50 -5.24
C ILE A 40 -17.19 2.54 -6.35
N ILE A 41 -18.12 3.49 -6.52
CA ILE A 41 -18.05 4.53 -7.57
C ILE A 41 -16.81 5.42 -7.39
N SER A 42 -16.53 5.89 -6.17
CA SER A 42 -15.39 6.78 -5.88
C SER A 42 -14.04 6.08 -6.04
N ARG A 43 -13.96 4.77 -5.80
CA ARG A 43 -12.74 3.96 -6.00
C ARG A 43 -12.55 3.43 -7.41
N ARG A 44 -13.56 3.52 -8.30
CA ARG A 44 -13.58 2.94 -9.65
C ARG A 44 -13.11 1.47 -9.72
N SER A 45 -13.30 0.71 -8.64
CA SER A 45 -12.78 -0.64 -8.49
C SER A 45 -13.72 -1.51 -7.66
N SER A 46 -13.89 -2.77 -8.07
CA SER A 46 -14.62 -3.80 -7.32
C SER A 46 -13.74 -4.61 -6.35
N ARG A 47 -12.43 -4.31 -6.25
CA ARG A 47 -11.48 -4.99 -5.33
C ARG A 47 -12.02 -4.99 -3.89
N GLY A 48 -12.16 -6.19 -3.31
CA GLY A 48 -12.75 -6.42 -1.99
C GLY A 48 -14.24 -6.79 -1.97
N LEU A 49 -14.88 -6.99 -3.13
CA LEU A 49 -16.19 -7.65 -3.24
C LEU A 49 -16.01 -9.10 -3.74
N SER A 50 -16.37 -10.08 -2.90
CA SER A 50 -16.37 -11.49 -3.33
C SER A 50 -17.44 -11.74 -4.42
N PRO A 51 -17.11 -12.40 -5.55
CA PRO A 51 -18.08 -12.75 -6.58
C PRO A 51 -19.20 -13.65 -6.03
N MET A 52 -18.85 -14.57 -5.13
CA MET A 52 -19.81 -15.46 -4.48
C MET A 52 -20.77 -14.71 -3.56
N PHE A 53 -20.31 -13.67 -2.86
CA PHE A 53 -21.19 -12.78 -2.07
C PHE A 53 -22.16 -12.01 -2.97
N VAL A 54 -21.70 -11.49 -4.11
CA VAL A 54 -22.54 -10.78 -5.10
C VAL A 54 -23.55 -11.73 -5.73
N LEU A 55 -23.15 -12.96 -6.07
CA LEU A 55 -24.01 -14.01 -6.62
C LEU A 55 -25.10 -14.43 -5.63
N LEU A 56 -24.72 -14.87 -4.43
CA LEU A 56 -25.66 -15.33 -3.40
C LEU A 56 -26.66 -14.24 -3.03
N GLY A 57 -26.21 -12.99 -2.87
CA GLY A 57 -27.07 -11.85 -2.56
C GLY A 57 -28.05 -11.51 -3.71
N THR A 58 -27.60 -11.55 -4.97
CA THR A 58 -28.45 -11.27 -6.13
C THR A 58 -29.49 -12.38 -6.35
N VAL A 59 -29.10 -13.64 -6.22
CA VAL A 59 -30.00 -14.79 -6.35
C VAL A 59 -30.99 -14.83 -5.19
N SER A 60 -30.54 -14.61 -3.93
CA SER A 60 -31.41 -14.53 -2.76
C SER A 60 -32.42 -13.37 -2.86
N GLY A 61 -31.96 -12.17 -3.23
CA GLY A 61 -32.84 -11.02 -3.45
C GLY A 61 -33.85 -11.25 -4.58
N THR A 62 -33.44 -11.95 -5.64
CA THR A 62 -34.33 -12.30 -6.77
C THR A 62 -35.37 -13.35 -6.36
N ALA A 63 -35.00 -14.32 -5.52
CA ALA A 63 -35.95 -15.25 -4.92
C ALA A 63 -36.92 -14.56 -3.95
N SER A 64 -36.44 -13.56 -3.19
CA SER A 64 -37.26 -12.75 -2.27
C SER A 64 -38.30 -11.90 -3.00
N ILE A 65 -37.93 -11.19 -4.07
CA ILE A 65 -38.90 -10.40 -4.85
C ILE A 65 -39.90 -11.30 -5.59
N ALA A 66 -39.46 -12.45 -6.11
CA ALA A 66 -40.37 -13.43 -6.72
C ALA A 66 -41.32 -14.08 -5.69
N ASN A 67 -40.89 -14.33 -4.46
CA ASN A 67 -41.73 -14.78 -3.35
C ASN A 67 -42.85 -13.78 -3.04
N ILE A 68 -42.54 -12.51 -2.77
CA ILE A 68 -43.57 -11.53 -2.41
C ILE A 68 -44.57 -11.28 -3.55
N LEU A 69 -44.12 -11.34 -4.81
CA LEU A 69 -44.99 -11.16 -5.98
C LEU A 69 -45.90 -12.37 -6.27
N THR A 70 -45.57 -13.57 -5.78
CA THR A 70 -46.36 -14.80 -5.99
C THR A 70 -47.23 -15.22 -4.81
N LEU A 71 -47.07 -14.62 -3.62
CA LEU A 71 -47.94 -14.89 -2.48
C LEU A 71 -49.41 -14.55 -2.79
N PRO A 72 -50.37 -15.48 -2.58
CA PRO A 72 -51.81 -15.24 -2.79
C PRO A 72 -52.36 -13.98 -2.11
N GLU A 73 -51.81 -13.66 -0.94
CA GLU A 73 -52.15 -12.48 -0.15
C GLU A 73 -51.76 -11.20 -0.90
N SER A 74 -50.56 -11.15 -1.47
CA SER A 74 -50.05 -10.02 -2.24
C SER A 74 -50.67 -9.91 -3.64
N THR A 75 -50.96 -11.03 -4.32
CA THR A 75 -51.66 -10.99 -5.61
C THR A 75 -53.11 -10.53 -5.47
N ARG A 76 -53.78 -10.87 -4.36
CA ARG A 76 -55.10 -10.31 -4.01
C ARG A 76 -55.04 -8.82 -3.66
N ASP A 77 -54.06 -8.38 -2.86
CA ASP A 77 -53.86 -6.95 -2.59
C ASP A 77 -53.62 -6.16 -3.90
N MET A 78 -52.86 -6.72 -4.86
CA MET A 78 -52.67 -6.15 -6.21
C MET A 78 -53.95 -6.16 -7.06
N GLY A 79 -54.86 -7.12 -6.85
CA GLY A 79 -56.17 -7.15 -7.47
C GLY A 79 -57.05 -5.97 -7.02
N CYS A 80 -57.14 -5.74 -5.71
CA CYS A 80 -57.93 -4.65 -5.11
C CYS A 80 -57.50 -3.25 -5.59
N CYS A 81 -56.26 -3.05 -6.05
CA CYS A 81 -55.79 -1.79 -6.65
C CYS A 81 -56.58 -1.34 -7.90
N LYS A 82 -57.45 -2.19 -8.48
CA LYS A 82 -58.38 -1.80 -9.56
C LYS A 82 -59.69 -1.18 -9.04
N GLU A 83 -60.00 -1.37 -7.76
CA GLU A 83 -61.28 -1.00 -7.12
C GLU A 83 -61.12 0.12 -6.10
N ILE A 84 -59.92 0.32 -5.54
CA ILE A 84 -59.60 1.35 -4.53
C ILE A 84 -58.83 2.54 -5.10
N GLY A 85 -58.87 3.69 -4.41
CA GLY A 85 -58.16 4.89 -4.82
C GLY A 85 -56.63 4.78 -4.76
N SER A 86 -55.94 5.69 -5.46
CA SER A 86 -54.48 5.64 -5.66
C SER A 86 -53.65 5.66 -4.37
N PHE A 87 -54.06 6.42 -3.35
CA PHE A 87 -53.37 6.46 -2.05
C PHE A 87 -53.55 5.15 -1.25
N PRO A 88 -54.78 4.62 -1.05
CA PRO A 88 -54.99 3.26 -0.55
C PRO A 88 -54.19 2.17 -1.29
N CYS A 89 -54.17 2.18 -2.62
CA CYS A 89 -53.37 1.24 -3.40
C CYS A 89 -51.86 1.41 -3.14
N ALA A 90 -51.33 2.64 -3.15
CA ALA A 90 -49.93 2.91 -2.86
C ALA A 90 -49.53 2.41 -1.47
N ALA A 91 -50.36 2.65 -0.45
CA ALA A 91 -50.16 2.15 0.91
C ALA A 91 -50.15 0.61 0.97
N ALA A 92 -51.11 -0.06 0.31
CA ALA A 92 -51.16 -1.52 0.21
C ALA A 92 -49.91 -2.10 -0.47
N MET A 93 -49.35 -1.40 -1.44
CA MET A 93 -48.17 -1.86 -2.20
C MET A 93 -46.83 -1.63 -1.50
N LEU A 94 -46.76 -0.83 -0.42
CA LEU A 94 -45.47 -0.46 0.22
C LEU A 94 -44.60 -1.67 0.60
N GLY A 95 -45.19 -2.78 1.06
CA GLY A 95 -44.43 -3.99 1.39
C GLY A 95 -43.75 -4.68 0.18
N ILE A 96 -44.34 -4.55 -1.02
CA ILE A 96 -43.71 -5.00 -2.28
C ILE A 96 -42.64 -4.00 -2.71
N ILE A 97 -42.93 -2.69 -2.59
CA ILE A 97 -42.00 -1.60 -2.93
C ILE A 97 -40.73 -1.67 -2.08
N GLN A 98 -40.82 -1.97 -0.79
CA GLN A 98 -39.66 -2.13 0.09
C GLN A 98 -38.70 -3.24 -0.40
N ILE A 99 -39.23 -4.43 -0.70
CA ILE A 99 -38.44 -5.55 -1.24
C ILE A 99 -37.89 -5.20 -2.63
N GLY A 100 -38.68 -4.54 -3.48
CA GLY A 100 -38.26 -4.08 -4.80
C GLY A 100 -37.14 -3.03 -4.76
N VAL A 101 -37.18 -2.10 -3.80
CA VAL A 101 -36.12 -1.11 -3.58
C VAL A 101 -34.85 -1.78 -3.06
N GLN A 102 -34.93 -2.69 -2.08
CA GLN A 102 -33.77 -3.44 -1.59
C GLN A 102 -33.13 -4.29 -2.70
N TRP A 103 -33.94 -4.99 -3.51
CA TRP A 103 -33.49 -5.75 -4.67
C TRP A 103 -32.79 -4.83 -5.68
N SER A 104 -33.38 -3.67 -6.01
CA SER A 104 -32.79 -2.68 -6.92
C SER A 104 -31.45 -2.13 -6.41
N CYS A 105 -31.36 -1.81 -5.11
CA CYS A 105 -30.12 -1.33 -4.49
C CYS A 105 -29.01 -2.39 -4.51
N PHE A 106 -29.33 -3.67 -4.32
CA PHE A 106 -28.35 -4.76 -4.41
C PHE A 106 -27.98 -5.07 -5.87
N PHE A 107 -28.94 -5.07 -6.79
CA PHE A 107 -28.68 -5.24 -8.23
C PHE A 107 -27.77 -4.13 -8.77
N PHE A 108 -27.89 -2.90 -8.28
CA PHE A 108 -26.96 -1.82 -8.60
C PHE A 108 -25.54 -2.09 -8.08
N ILE A 109 -25.34 -2.79 -6.95
CA ILE A 109 -24.01 -3.26 -6.53
C ILE A 109 -23.46 -4.28 -7.53
N MET A 110 -24.27 -5.22 -8.04
CA MET A 110 -23.84 -6.17 -9.06
C MET A 110 -23.43 -5.45 -10.36
N LEU A 111 -24.20 -4.45 -10.82
CA LEU A 111 -23.84 -3.65 -11.99
C LEU A 111 -22.52 -2.90 -11.78
N LEU A 112 -22.33 -2.24 -10.63
CA LEU A 112 -21.08 -1.56 -10.29
C LEU A 112 -19.89 -2.52 -10.20
N PHE A 113 -20.10 -3.72 -9.64
CA PHE A 113 -19.09 -4.79 -9.56
C PHE A 113 -18.61 -5.22 -10.96
N LEU A 114 -19.52 -5.35 -11.93
CA LEU A 114 -19.21 -5.74 -13.31
C LEU A 114 -18.59 -4.59 -14.14
N VAL A 115 -19.03 -3.35 -13.91
CA VAL A 115 -18.50 -2.15 -14.59
C VAL A 115 -17.05 -1.90 -14.19
N PHE A 116 -16.73 -2.00 -12.89
CA PHE A 116 -15.42 -1.73 -12.31
C PHE A 116 -14.59 -3.01 -12.03
N PHE A 117 -14.87 -4.09 -12.76
CA PHE A 117 -14.10 -5.32 -12.70
C PHE A 117 -12.81 -5.22 -13.55
N PRO A 118 -11.65 -5.75 -13.11
CA PRO A 118 -10.43 -5.76 -13.91
C PRO A 118 -10.58 -6.51 -15.25
N ARG A 119 -10.23 -5.87 -16.36
CA ARG A 119 -10.27 -6.46 -17.72
C ARG A 119 -8.89 -6.44 -18.38
N GLY A 120 -7.93 -7.12 -17.75
CA GLY A 120 -6.62 -7.41 -18.35
C GLY A 120 -6.61 -8.71 -19.16
N PRO A 121 -5.47 -9.06 -19.79
CA PRO A 121 -5.21 -10.39 -20.33
C PRO A 121 -5.34 -11.50 -19.27
N GLN A 122 -5.32 -12.76 -19.71
CA GLN A 122 -5.13 -13.89 -18.80
C GLN A 122 -3.69 -13.89 -18.29
N PRO A 123 -3.44 -14.30 -17.02
CA PRO A 123 -2.09 -14.58 -16.56
C PRO A 123 -1.47 -15.71 -17.39
N THR A 124 -0.15 -15.63 -17.55
CA THR A 124 0.70 -16.67 -18.14
C THR A 124 0.82 -17.89 -17.21
N ALA A 125 1.43 -18.98 -17.71
CA ALA A 125 1.45 -20.26 -17.00
C ALA A 125 2.18 -20.22 -15.65
N ASP A 126 3.17 -19.33 -15.49
CA ASP A 126 3.94 -19.19 -14.25
C ASP A 126 3.31 -18.21 -13.25
N GLU A 127 2.44 -17.30 -13.71
CA GLU A 127 1.58 -16.48 -12.83
C GLU A 127 0.44 -17.30 -12.19
N GLN A 128 0.30 -18.58 -12.55
CA GLN A 128 -0.84 -19.42 -12.19
C GLN A 128 -0.80 -19.97 -10.75
N GLN A 129 0.17 -19.51 -9.93
CA GLN A 129 0.36 -19.93 -8.54
C GLN A 129 -0.14 -18.91 -7.49
N ASP A 130 -0.57 -17.70 -7.89
CA ASP A 130 -1.23 -16.72 -7.02
C ASP A 130 -2.68 -16.46 -7.49
N THR A 131 -3.66 -17.09 -6.81
CA THR A 131 -5.07 -17.05 -7.22
C THR A 131 -6.05 -16.84 -6.05
N ASP A 132 -6.29 -15.59 -5.67
CA ASP A 132 -7.60 -15.16 -5.12
C ASP A 132 -8.06 -13.77 -5.64
N MET A 133 -7.53 -13.33 -6.79
CA MET A 133 -8.19 -12.33 -7.63
C MET A 133 -9.14 -13.04 -8.61
N PRO A 134 -10.47 -12.85 -8.51
CA PRO A 134 -11.42 -13.51 -9.40
C PRO A 134 -11.18 -13.19 -10.87
N THR A 135 -11.34 -14.19 -11.74
CA THR A 135 -11.20 -13.99 -13.18
C THR A 135 -12.41 -13.28 -13.79
N TRP A 136 -12.23 -12.62 -14.93
CA TRP A 136 -13.37 -12.08 -15.71
C TRP A 136 -14.35 -13.18 -16.14
N LYS A 137 -13.90 -14.43 -16.26
CA LYS A 137 -14.75 -15.61 -16.49
C LYS A 137 -15.72 -15.84 -15.33
N GLU A 138 -15.27 -15.69 -14.08
CA GLU A 138 -16.14 -15.75 -12.89
C GLU A 138 -17.11 -14.56 -12.83
N ALA A 139 -16.67 -13.34 -13.15
CA ALA A 139 -17.56 -12.18 -13.19
C ALA A 139 -18.71 -12.36 -14.19
N VAL A 140 -18.40 -12.87 -15.38
CA VAL A 140 -19.38 -13.22 -16.42
C VAL A 140 -20.25 -14.41 -15.99
N LEU A 141 -19.71 -15.40 -15.28
CA LEU A 141 -20.47 -16.52 -14.71
C LEU A 141 -21.46 -16.05 -13.62
N VAL A 142 -21.05 -15.14 -12.74
CA VAL A 142 -21.94 -14.55 -11.71
C VAL A 142 -23.10 -13.82 -12.36
N LEU A 143 -22.85 -13.03 -13.41
CA LEU A 143 -23.91 -12.40 -14.21
C LEU A 143 -24.80 -13.44 -14.90
N GLY A 144 -24.22 -14.43 -15.57
CA GLY A 144 -24.93 -15.45 -16.33
C GLY A 144 -25.85 -16.31 -15.45
N VAL A 145 -25.36 -16.78 -14.30
CA VAL A 145 -26.15 -17.53 -13.32
C VAL A 145 -27.25 -16.65 -12.71
N SER A 146 -26.97 -15.37 -12.41
CA SER A 146 -27.97 -14.44 -11.89
C SER A 146 -29.10 -14.18 -12.90
N ILE A 147 -28.78 -13.99 -14.18
CA ILE A 147 -29.77 -13.83 -15.26
C ILE A 147 -30.56 -15.13 -15.47
N ALA A 148 -29.89 -16.28 -15.55
CA ALA A 148 -30.54 -17.58 -15.73
C ALA A 148 -31.53 -17.87 -14.58
N PHE A 149 -31.12 -17.60 -13.33
CA PHE A 149 -32.00 -17.72 -12.17
C PHE A 149 -33.16 -16.74 -12.23
N PHE A 150 -32.94 -15.47 -12.61
CA PHE A 150 -34.01 -14.49 -12.79
C PHE A 150 -35.05 -14.95 -13.81
N VAL A 151 -34.62 -15.49 -14.96
CA VAL A 151 -35.52 -16.02 -15.99
C VAL A 151 -36.31 -17.23 -15.48
N VAL A 152 -35.65 -18.17 -14.79
CA VAL A 152 -36.32 -19.35 -14.20
C VAL A 152 -37.32 -18.94 -13.10
N ALA A 153 -36.94 -18.02 -12.22
CA ALA A 153 -37.82 -17.51 -11.16
C ALA A 153 -39.03 -16.76 -11.73
N LEU A 154 -38.82 -15.93 -12.76
CA LEU A 154 -39.89 -15.19 -13.45
C LEU A 154 -40.84 -16.14 -14.20
N PHE A 155 -40.32 -17.04 -15.04
CA PHE A 155 -41.13 -17.95 -15.83
C PHE A 155 -41.88 -18.96 -14.94
N GLY A 156 -41.21 -19.53 -13.95
CA GLY A 156 -41.86 -20.39 -12.94
C GLY A 156 -42.98 -19.67 -12.21
N SER A 157 -42.76 -18.42 -11.81
CA SER A 157 -43.79 -17.58 -11.18
C SER A 157 -45.01 -17.34 -12.09
N VAL A 158 -44.79 -17.06 -13.38
CA VAL A 158 -45.88 -16.91 -14.36
C VAL A 158 -46.66 -18.22 -14.52
N VAL A 159 -45.97 -19.37 -14.64
CA VAL A 159 -46.62 -20.69 -14.75
C VAL A 159 -47.43 -21.01 -13.49
N PHE A 160 -46.90 -20.80 -12.29
CA PHE A 160 -47.63 -21.07 -11.05
C PHE A 160 -48.78 -20.10 -10.78
N VAL A 161 -48.69 -18.84 -11.23
CA VAL A 161 -49.80 -17.86 -11.10
C VAL A 161 -50.94 -18.17 -12.07
N TYR A 162 -50.65 -18.47 -13.34
CA TYR A 162 -51.68 -18.56 -14.40
C TYR A 162 -52.08 -19.99 -14.79
N ALA A 163 -51.18 -20.96 -14.75
CA ALA A 163 -51.45 -22.34 -15.18
C ALA A 163 -51.65 -23.33 -14.02
N LEU A 164 -50.99 -23.11 -12.87
CA LEU A 164 -51.08 -23.98 -11.69
C LEU A 164 -51.46 -23.22 -10.39
N PRO A 165 -52.55 -22.42 -10.37
CA PRO A 165 -52.90 -21.53 -9.26
C PRO A 165 -53.14 -22.27 -7.92
N SER A 166 -53.54 -23.54 -7.95
CA SER A 166 -53.64 -24.40 -6.77
C SER A 166 -52.31 -24.60 -6.03
N HIS A 167 -51.18 -24.46 -6.73
CA HIS A 167 -49.83 -24.69 -6.20
C HIS A 167 -49.03 -23.40 -5.97
N VAL A 168 -49.58 -22.22 -6.29
CA VAL A 168 -48.84 -20.94 -6.24
C VAL A 168 -48.28 -20.61 -4.85
N ARG A 169 -49.00 -20.94 -3.77
CA ARG A 169 -48.49 -20.78 -2.39
C ARG A 169 -47.33 -21.72 -2.09
N GLY A 170 -47.30 -22.92 -2.69
CA GLY A 170 -46.18 -23.85 -2.58
C GLY A 170 -44.93 -23.31 -3.27
N TRP A 171 -45.08 -22.78 -4.49
CA TRP A 171 -44.02 -22.10 -5.22
C TRP A 171 -43.48 -20.86 -4.48
N ALA A 172 -44.36 -20.00 -3.98
CA ALA A 172 -43.97 -18.85 -3.16
C ALA A 172 -43.15 -19.29 -1.93
N ASN A 173 -43.64 -20.28 -1.17
CA ASN A 173 -42.94 -20.79 0.02
C ASN A 173 -41.57 -21.41 -0.33
N PHE A 174 -41.45 -22.11 -1.45
CA PHE A 174 -40.17 -22.62 -1.96
C PHE A 174 -39.18 -21.47 -2.23
N LEU A 175 -39.61 -20.40 -2.92
CA LEU A 175 -38.76 -19.24 -3.21
C LEU A 175 -38.29 -18.51 -1.92
N GLY A 176 -39.18 -18.34 -0.94
CA GLY A 176 -38.82 -17.70 0.34
C GLY A 176 -37.85 -18.54 1.17
N LEU A 177 -38.05 -19.87 1.20
CA LEU A 177 -37.10 -20.79 1.83
C LEU A 177 -35.74 -20.80 1.11
N LEU A 178 -35.73 -20.79 -0.23
CA LEU A 178 -34.51 -20.72 -1.04
C LEU A 178 -33.74 -19.41 -0.78
N ALA A 179 -34.42 -18.26 -0.74
CA ALA A 179 -33.81 -16.98 -0.36
C ALA A 179 -33.14 -17.05 1.02
N THR A 180 -33.81 -17.70 1.98
CA THR A 180 -33.34 -17.87 3.37
C THR A 180 -32.10 -18.79 3.44
N VAL A 181 -32.10 -19.90 2.70
CA VAL A 181 -30.95 -20.82 2.61
C VAL A 181 -29.74 -20.14 1.95
N LEU A 182 -29.94 -19.39 0.87
CA LEU A 182 -28.87 -18.63 0.21
C LEU A 182 -28.28 -17.55 1.13
N ALA A 183 -29.13 -16.86 1.92
CA ALA A 183 -28.67 -15.91 2.92
C ALA A 183 -27.91 -16.61 4.08
N ALA A 184 -28.29 -17.82 4.48
CA ALA A 184 -27.55 -18.63 5.44
C ALA A 184 -26.13 -18.93 4.92
N ILE A 185 -26.01 -19.38 3.66
CA ILE A 185 -24.74 -19.68 2.99
C ILE A 185 -23.88 -18.40 2.84
N GLN A 186 -24.51 -17.22 2.65
CA GLN A 186 -23.81 -15.94 2.57
C GLN A 186 -23.26 -15.47 3.93
N TYR A 187 -24.03 -15.58 5.01
CA TYR A 187 -23.68 -14.99 6.31
C TYR A 187 -22.94 -15.94 7.28
N ILE A 188 -23.20 -17.25 7.26
CA ILE A 188 -22.59 -18.20 8.21
C ILE A 188 -21.06 -18.29 8.06
N PRO A 189 -20.47 -18.39 6.84
CA PRO A 189 -19.02 -18.37 6.67
C PRO A 189 -18.39 -17.06 7.16
N GLN A 190 -19.07 -15.92 6.95
CA GLN A 190 -18.61 -14.61 7.44
C GLN A 190 -18.64 -14.54 8.98
N ILE A 191 -19.68 -15.09 9.63
CA ILE A 191 -19.75 -15.21 11.10
C ILE A 191 -18.58 -16.06 11.62
N PHE A 192 -18.33 -17.22 11.02
CA PHE A 192 -17.23 -18.11 11.42
C PHE A 192 -15.85 -17.45 11.21
N MET A 193 -15.65 -16.77 10.08
CA MET A 193 -14.39 -16.08 9.78
C MET A 193 -14.14 -14.90 10.74
N THR A 194 -15.13 -14.04 10.97
CA THR A 194 -15.04 -12.93 11.94
C THR A 194 -14.81 -13.45 13.37
N TRP A 195 -15.44 -14.57 13.75
CA TRP A 195 -15.18 -15.22 15.03
C TRP A 195 -13.75 -15.78 15.14
N ARG A 196 -13.24 -16.42 14.08
CA ARG A 196 -11.87 -16.99 14.05
C ARG A 196 -10.79 -15.91 14.06
N LEU A 197 -10.99 -14.81 13.35
CA LEU A 197 -10.02 -13.70 13.24
C LEU A 197 -10.02 -12.76 14.46
N GLN A 198 -11.08 -12.76 15.28
CA GLN A 198 -11.20 -11.92 16.49
C GLN A 198 -11.14 -10.39 16.24
N GLU A 199 -11.29 -9.95 14.98
CA GLU A 199 -11.33 -8.56 14.54
C GLU A 199 -12.48 -8.32 13.54
N THR A 200 -12.81 -7.05 13.28
CA THR A 200 -13.93 -6.66 12.41
C THR A 200 -13.58 -6.53 10.93
N GLY A 201 -12.29 -6.43 10.58
CA GLY A 201 -11.82 -6.31 9.20
C GLY A 201 -12.55 -5.22 8.40
N SER A 202 -13.15 -5.61 7.28
CA SER A 202 -13.86 -4.72 6.34
C SER A 202 -15.34 -4.45 6.68
N LEU A 203 -15.88 -5.03 7.76
CA LEU A 203 -17.31 -4.94 8.09
C LEU A 203 -17.72 -3.55 8.61
N SER A 204 -18.70 -2.94 7.94
CA SER A 204 -19.25 -1.63 8.32
C SER A 204 -20.19 -1.75 9.52
N ILE A 205 -19.68 -1.57 10.74
CA ILE A 205 -20.48 -1.50 11.97
C ILE A 205 -21.63 -0.47 11.83
N PRO A 206 -21.45 0.76 11.30
CA PRO A 206 -22.55 1.71 11.14
C PRO A 206 -23.68 1.19 10.24
N MET A 207 -23.35 0.45 9.18
CA MET A 207 -24.35 -0.17 8.28
C MET A 207 -25.12 -1.27 9.01
N MET A 208 -24.44 -2.14 9.78
CA MET A 208 -25.08 -3.18 10.59
C MET A 208 -25.95 -2.59 11.72
N CYS A 209 -25.52 -1.50 12.36
CA CYS A 209 -26.34 -0.78 13.37
C CYS A 209 -27.67 -0.26 12.81
N ILE A 210 -27.76 0.00 11.50
CA ILE A 210 -29.00 0.42 10.83
C ILE A 210 -29.79 -0.81 10.35
N GLN A 211 -29.13 -1.73 9.65
CA GLN A 211 -29.79 -2.86 8.97
C GLN A 211 -30.25 -3.97 9.92
N THR A 212 -29.55 -4.24 11.03
CA THR A 212 -29.97 -5.24 12.02
C THR A 212 -31.34 -4.89 12.64
N PRO A 213 -31.55 -3.74 13.32
CA PRO A 213 -32.88 -3.39 13.83
C PRO A 213 -33.89 -3.14 12.70
N GLY A 214 -33.44 -2.56 11.58
CA GLY A 214 -34.27 -2.34 10.39
C GLY A 214 -34.91 -3.64 9.86
N SER A 215 -34.16 -4.75 9.86
CA SER A 215 -34.66 -6.06 9.41
C SER A 215 -35.81 -6.59 10.26
N PHE A 216 -35.76 -6.39 11.58
CA PHE A 216 -36.86 -6.79 12.48
C PHE A 216 -38.09 -5.88 12.34
N VAL A 217 -37.90 -4.57 12.18
CA VAL A 217 -39.00 -3.62 11.94
C VAL A 217 -39.66 -3.88 10.58
N PHE A 218 -38.88 -4.23 9.56
CA PHE A 218 -39.36 -4.62 8.24
C PHE A 218 -40.12 -5.96 8.27
N ALA A 219 -39.60 -6.98 8.98
CA ALA A 219 -40.31 -8.23 9.21
C ALA A 219 -41.66 -8.01 9.92
N ALA A 220 -41.71 -7.14 10.95
CA ALA A 220 -42.94 -6.80 11.65
C ALA A 220 -43.95 -6.06 10.75
N SER A 221 -43.49 -5.15 9.88
CA SER A 221 -44.34 -4.47 8.89
C SER A 221 -44.93 -5.45 7.86
N LEU A 222 -44.12 -6.39 7.35
CA LEU A 222 -44.59 -7.44 6.44
C LEU A 222 -45.57 -8.41 7.14
N TYR A 223 -45.33 -8.77 8.40
CA TYR A 223 -46.26 -9.57 9.20
C TYR A 223 -47.59 -8.83 9.43
N ALA A 224 -47.57 -7.54 9.75
CA ALA A 224 -48.79 -6.74 9.93
C ALA A 224 -49.65 -6.69 8.66
N ARG A 225 -49.03 -6.71 7.47
CA ARG A 225 -49.75 -6.73 6.17
C ARG A 225 -50.26 -8.12 5.76
N LEU A 226 -49.43 -9.16 5.90
CA LEU A 226 -49.61 -10.49 5.30
C LEU A 226 -50.06 -11.57 6.30
N GLY A 227 -49.95 -11.30 7.61
CA GLY A 227 -50.17 -12.25 8.69
C GLY A 227 -49.32 -13.51 8.56
N MET A 228 -49.84 -14.63 9.08
CA MET A 228 -49.20 -15.95 8.98
C MET A 228 -49.17 -16.52 7.55
N GLY A 229 -49.96 -15.98 6.61
CA GLY A 229 -49.95 -16.42 5.21
C GLY A 229 -48.63 -16.13 4.50
N GLY A 230 -48.07 -14.93 4.75
CA GLY A 230 -46.80 -14.48 4.17
C GLY A 230 -45.54 -14.84 4.95
N TRP A 231 -45.54 -15.91 5.74
CA TRP A 231 -44.38 -16.28 6.59
C TRP A 231 -43.08 -16.48 5.81
N SER A 232 -43.17 -16.93 4.56
CA SER A 232 -42.02 -17.10 3.67
C SER A 232 -41.41 -15.78 3.18
N ALA A 233 -42.14 -14.67 3.28
CA ALA A 233 -41.64 -13.32 3.00
C ALA A 233 -41.01 -12.67 4.24
N TRP A 234 -41.73 -12.62 5.37
CA TRP A 234 -41.21 -11.94 6.58
C TRP A 234 -40.19 -12.78 7.37
N GLY A 235 -40.27 -14.11 7.31
CA GLY A 235 -39.34 -15.01 8.02
C GLY A 235 -37.89 -14.86 7.58
N LEU A 236 -37.66 -14.57 6.28
CA LEU A 236 -36.36 -14.23 5.72
C LEU A 236 -35.69 -13.09 6.50
N PHE A 237 -36.41 -11.99 6.72
CA PHE A 237 -35.86 -10.79 7.36
C PHE A 237 -35.60 -10.97 8.86
N ILE A 238 -36.40 -11.80 9.55
CA ILE A 238 -36.08 -12.22 10.93
C ILE A 238 -34.78 -13.02 10.94
N PHE A 239 -34.63 -13.99 10.04
CA PHE A 239 -33.46 -14.85 9.96
C PHE A 239 -32.18 -14.07 9.61
N THR A 240 -32.22 -13.19 8.60
CA THR A 240 -31.08 -12.32 8.27
C THR A 240 -30.79 -11.31 9.38
N GLY A 241 -31.82 -10.76 10.04
CA GLY A 241 -31.66 -9.88 11.20
C GLY A 241 -30.95 -10.56 12.37
N ILE A 242 -31.21 -11.86 12.60
CA ILE A 242 -30.51 -12.65 13.62
C ILE A 242 -29.03 -12.85 13.22
N LEU A 243 -28.73 -13.22 11.97
CA LEU A 243 -27.34 -13.43 11.52
C LEU A 243 -26.53 -12.11 11.51
N GLN A 244 -27.12 -11.01 11.05
CA GLN A 244 -26.54 -9.67 11.17
C GLN A 244 -26.39 -9.24 12.64
N GLY A 245 -27.32 -9.64 13.51
CA GLY A 245 -27.25 -9.43 14.96
C GLY A 245 -26.04 -10.12 15.59
N PHE A 246 -25.74 -11.37 15.23
CA PHE A 246 -24.52 -12.06 15.69
C PHE A 246 -23.25 -11.34 15.23
N LEU A 247 -23.16 -10.94 13.95
CA LEU A 247 -22.02 -10.15 13.45
C LEU A 247 -21.87 -8.81 14.18
N LEU A 248 -22.97 -8.10 14.43
CA LEU A 248 -22.98 -6.83 15.13
C LEU A 248 -22.56 -6.98 16.60
N VAL A 249 -23.05 -8.01 17.31
CA VAL A 249 -22.67 -8.28 18.70
C VAL A 249 -21.21 -8.68 18.81
N MET A 250 -20.67 -9.48 17.89
CA MET A 250 -19.23 -9.78 17.86
C MET A 250 -18.39 -8.54 17.54
N GLY A 251 -18.78 -7.76 16.52
CA GLY A 251 -18.03 -6.56 16.15
C GLY A 251 -18.03 -5.49 17.26
N LEU A 252 -19.17 -5.31 17.94
CA LEU A 252 -19.26 -4.45 19.12
C LEU A 252 -18.47 -5.03 20.32
N SER A 253 -18.48 -6.34 20.54
CA SER A 253 -17.74 -6.95 21.66
C SER A 253 -16.23 -6.87 21.45
N PHE A 254 -15.73 -7.01 20.22
CA PHE A 254 -14.32 -6.76 19.88
C PHE A 254 -13.97 -5.27 20.07
N VAL A 255 -14.74 -4.34 19.49
CA VAL A 255 -14.51 -2.89 19.70
C VAL A 255 -14.62 -2.49 21.18
N MET A 256 -15.47 -3.14 21.98
CA MET A 256 -15.55 -2.92 23.43
C MET A 256 -14.42 -3.58 24.21
N ARG A 257 -13.95 -4.77 23.82
CA ARG A 257 -12.75 -5.43 24.38
C ARG A 257 -11.52 -4.56 24.14
N ASP A 258 -11.34 -4.08 22.91
CA ASP A 258 -10.16 -3.33 22.50
C ASP A 258 -10.17 -1.92 23.13
N ARG A 259 -11.34 -1.29 23.25
CA ARG A 259 -11.54 -0.08 24.08
C ARG A 259 -11.34 -0.33 25.56
N LYS A 260 -11.73 -1.51 26.09
CA LYS A 260 -11.50 -1.84 27.51
C LYS A 260 -10.02 -2.10 27.77
N ALA A 261 -9.31 -2.79 26.89
CA ALA A 261 -7.86 -2.95 26.95
C ALA A 261 -7.16 -1.58 26.96
N GLN A 262 -7.51 -0.68 26.04
CA GLN A 262 -7.03 0.71 26.04
C GLN A 262 -7.40 1.46 27.34
N LYS A 263 -8.58 1.22 27.92
CA LYS A 263 -9.03 1.89 29.14
C LYS A 263 -8.34 1.36 30.40
N ASP A 264 -8.19 0.05 30.55
CA ASP A 264 -7.51 -0.57 31.68
C ASP A 264 -6.00 -0.26 31.64
N GLN A 265 -5.42 -0.23 30.43
CA GLN A 265 -4.04 0.26 30.19
C GLN A 265 -3.91 1.76 30.50
N SER A 266 -4.96 2.57 30.29
CA SER A 266 -4.99 3.98 30.73
C SER A 266 -5.23 4.16 32.24
N ASN A 267 -5.98 3.25 32.88
CA ASN A 267 -6.20 3.28 34.33
C ASN A 267 -4.89 2.97 35.09
N TRP A 268 -4.06 2.05 34.57
CA TRP A 268 -2.72 1.77 35.09
C TRP A 268 -1.81 3.00 35.10
N SER A 269 -1.98 3.93 34.15
CA SER A 269 -1.27 5.23 34.13
C SER A 269 -1.92 6.34 34.97
N VAL A 270 -3.04 6.08 35.66
CA VAL A 270 -3.88 7.11 36.31
C VAL A 270 -4.06 6.90 37.83
N GLU A 271 -3.40 5.90 38.45
CA GLU A 271 -3.37 5.74 39.92
C GLU A 271 -2.55 6.81 40.69
N MET A 272 -2.30 7.98 40.08
CA MET A 272 -2.00 9.20 40.83
C MET A 272 -3.12 10.25 40.73
N LYS A 273 -3.79 10.43 41.88
CA LYS A 273 -4.56 11.62 42.35
C LYS A 273 -6.08 11.67 42.07
N PHE A 274 -6.81 11.37 43.16
CA PHE A 274 -8.08 11.98 43.62
C PHE A 274 -9.44 11.63 42.97
N SER A 275 -10.11 10.68 43.62
CA SER A 275 -11.53 10.72 44.05
C SER A 275 -12.02 12.12 44.49
N SER A 276 -13.32 12.51 44.52
CA SER A 276 -14.62 11.95 44.06
C SER A 276 -15.74 13.00 44.38
N ALA A 277 -17.00 12.98 43.90
CA ALA A 277 -17.68 12.15 42.89
C ALA A 277 -18.41 13.07 41.86
N ILE A 278 -19.72 13.12 41.53
CA ILE A 278 -20.99 12.45 41.92
C ILE A 278 -21.78 12.14 40.61
N VAL A 279 -22.73 11.19 40.63
CA VAL A 279 -23.60 10.81 39.49
C VAL A 279 -25.02 11.36 39.66
N LEU A 280 -25.64 11.92 38.60
CA LEU A 280 -27.06 11.72 38.21
C LEU A 280 -27.51 12.58 37.01
N ALA A 281 -28.30 11.97 36.10
CA ALA A 281 -29.14 12.57 35.05
C ALA A 281 -28.49 13.51 33.99
N GLY A 282 -29.03 13.70 32.78
CA GLY A 282 -30.13 12.98 32.12
C GLY A 282 -30.50 13.61 30.77
N ALA A 283 -30.60 12.80 29.71
CA ALA A 283 -31.28 13.06 28.43
C ALA A 283 -31.22 14.50 27.84
N ALA A 284 -30.03 15.05 27.61
CA ALA A 284 -29.84 16.23 26.76
C ALA A 284 -28.50 16.18 26.00
N GLN A 285 -28.38 16.98 24.94
CA GLN A 285 -27.18 17.17 24.11
C GLN A 285 -26.65 15.91 23.39
N ALA A 286 -27.38 15.49 22.36
CA ALA A 286 -26.80 14.81 21.19
C ALA A 286 -25.96 15.79 20.32
N PHE A 287 -25.06 16.52 20.97
CA PHE A 287 -23.99 17.34 20.38
C PHE A 287 -22.74 17.07 21.19
N ALA A 288 -21.99 16.03 20.81
CA ALA A 288 -20.64 15.85 21.32
C ALA A 288 -19.80 17.02 20.84
N ALA A 289 -19.57 18.00 21.72
CA ALA A 289 -18.68 19.11 21.44
C ALA A 289 -17.32 18.54 21.06
N VAL A 290 -16.93 18.72 19.79
CA VAL A 290 -15.63 18.28 19.29
C VAL A 290 -14.58 19.10 20.02
N ARG A 291 -14.00 18.52 21.09
CA ARG A 291 -12.89 19.15 21.80
C ARG A 291 -11.81 19.44 20.76
N PRO A 292 -11.36 20.71 20.60
CA PRO A 292 -10.33 21.02 19.64
C PRO A 292 -9.08 20.19 19.97
N ARG A 293 -8.46 19.62 18.93
CA ARG A 293 -7.20 18.90 19.09
C ARG A 293 -6.16 19.88 19.67
N PRO A 294 -5.37 19.50 20.69
CA PRO A 294 -4.27 20.32 21.14
C PRO A 294 -3.26 20.53 19.99
N MET A 295 -2.51 21.63 20.02
CA MET A 295 -1.35 21.77 19.13
C MET A 295 -0.35 20.63 19.42
N VAL A 296 0.34 20.15 18.39
CA VAL A 296 1.38 19.13 18.55
C VAL A 296 2.51 19.64 19.45
N SER A 297 3.04 18.77 20.32
CA SER A 297 4.17 19.08 21.18
C SER A 297 4.93 17.80 21.56
N SER A 298 6.24 17.96 21.78
CA SER A 298 7.25 16.91 21.98
C SER A 298 6.77 15.68 22.77
N GLY A 299 6.55 15.82 24.09
CA GLY A 299 6.17 14.69 24.95
C GLY A 299 4.89 13.97 24.49
N PRO A 300 3.75 14.69 24.37
CA PRO A 300 2.49 14.08 23.97
C PRO A 300 2.49 13.35 22.61
N ILE A 301 3.30 13.76 21.62
CA ILE A 301 3.43 12.99 20.36
C ILE A 301 4.35 11.77 20.53
N GLN A 302 5.50 11.92 21.21
CA GLN A 302 6.40 10.81 21.53
C GLN A 302 5.68 9.71 22.35
N GLU A 303 4.81 10.08 23.29
CA GLU A 303 3.97 9.17 24.06
C GLU A 303 3.09 8.26 23.18
N GLN A 304 2.74 8.67 21.96
CA GLN A 304 1.97 7.84 21.03
C GLN A 304 2.83 6.82 20.27
N ILE A 305 4.14 7.08 20.14
CA ILE A 305 5.10 6.16 19.54
C ILE A 305 5.31 4.97 20.49
N LYS A 306 5.28 3.76 19.94
CA LYS A 306 5.23 2.49 20.68
C LYS A 306 5.93 1.40 19.88
N THR A 307 6.90 0.74 20.49
CA THR A 307 7.75 -0.31 19.90
C THR A 307 6.93 -1.44 19.28
N GLU A 308 5.83 -1.84 19.94
CA GLU A 308 4.94 -2.91 19.48
C GLU A 308 4.18 -2.56 18.20
N LYS A 309 3.97 -1.25 17.93
CA LYS A 309 3.35 -0.79 16.68
C LYS A 309 4.38 -0.67 15.56
N LEU A 310 5.58 -0.17 15.87
CA LEU A 310 6.70 -0.09 14.93
C LEU A 310 7.03 -1.50 14.41
N MET A 311 7.38 -2.42 15.32
CA MET A 311 7.61 -3.83 14.99
C MET A 311 6.35 -4.52 14.44
N GLY A 312 5.15 -4.02 14.75
CA GLY A 312 3.89 -4.52 14.22
C GLY A 312 3.66 -4.17 12.74
N ASN A 313 4.15 -3.02 12.28
CA ASN A 313 4.15 -2.69 10.85
C ASN A 313 5.28 -3.42 10.13
N LEU A 314 6.48 -3.53 10.72
CA LEU A 314 7.58 -4.33 10.16
C LEU A 314 7.18 -5.80 9.94
N LYS A 315 6.47 -6.41 10.90
CA LYS A 315 5.88 -7.75 10.74
C LYS A 315 4.91 -7.85 9.57
N ALA A 316 4.23 -6.76 9.22
CA ALA A 316 3.36 -6.74 8.05
C ALA A 316 4.15 -6.61 6.74
N PHE A 317 5.21 -5.80 6.68
CA PHE A 317 6.10 -5.74 5.52
C PHE A 317 6.84 -7.06 5.27
N ASP A 318 7.33 -7.71 6.33
CA ASP A 318 7.93 -9.05 6.29
C ASP A 318 6.93 -10.12 5.81
N SER A 319 5.68 -10.05 6.28
CA SER A 319 4.59 -10.93 5.81
C SER A 319 4.21 -10.66 4.35
N ILE A 320 4.20 -9.39 3.92
CA ILE A 320 3.94 -8.99 2.53
C ILE A 320 5.05 -9.53 1.63
N ALA A 321 6.31 -9.30 1.98
CA ALA A 321 7.46 -9.80 1.23
C ALA A 321 7.39 -11.33 1.08
N LYS A 322 7.21 -12.06 2.20
CA LYS A 322 7.11 -13.53 2.21
C LYS A 322 5.92 -14.08 1.41
N ALA A 323 4.83 -13.32 1.28
CA ALA A 323 3.69 -13.67 0.45
C ALA A 323 3.88 -13.35 -1.05
N ASN A 324 4.86 -12.52 -1.42
CA ASN A 324 5.03 -11.97 -2.76
C ASN A 324 6.44 -12.22 -3.35
N GLY A 325 7.02 -13.41 -3.10
CA GLY A 325 8.32 -13.80 -3.69
C GLY A 325 9.55 -13.45 -2.86
N GLY A 326 9.39 -12.99 -1.61
CA GLY A 326 10.46 -12.75 -0.65
C GLY A 326 10.93 -11.30 -0.53
N ASN A 327 10.44 -10.39 -1.37
CA ASN A 327 10.85 -8.98 -1.42
C ASN A 327 9.67 -8.01 -1.57
N ARG A 328 9.96 -6.70 -1.52
CA ARG A 328 9.00 -5.62 -1.82
C ARG A 328 9.44 -4.74 -2.99
N ALA A 329 10.32 -5.22 -3.86
CA ALA A 329 10.93 -4.41 -4.90
C ALA A 329 9.89 -3.81 -5.86
N PHE A 330 10.14 -2.58 -6.32
CA PHE A 330 9.24 -1.90 -7.25
C PHE A 330 8.99 -2.75 -8.51
N GLY A 331 7.81 -2.59 -9.11
CA GLY A 331 7.41 -3.40 -10.27
C GLY A 331 7.13 -4.89 -9.97
N LEU A 332 7.38 -5.38 -8.74
CA LEU A 332 6.97 -6.72 -8.27
C LEU A 332 5.75 -6.64 -7.32
N PRO A 333 4.98 -7.74 -7.14
CA PRO A 333 3.73 -7.72 -6.38
C PRO A 333 3.86 -7.25 -4.93
N GLY A 334 5.02 -7.51 -4.28
CA GLY A 334 5.30 -7.09 -2.91
C GLY A 334 5.28 -5.57 -2.72
N TYR A 335 5.68 -4.79 -3.73
CA TYR A 335 5.55 -3.33 -3.70
C TYR A 335 4.08 -2.90 -3.73
N ALA A 336 3.30 -3.44 -4.67
CA ALA A 336 1.88 -3.10 -4.81
C ALA A 336 1.07 -3.45 -3.56
N ALA A 337 1.37 -4.58 -2.91
CA ALA A 337 0.79 -4.97 -1.62
C ALA A 337 1.20 -4.01 -0.48
N SER A 338 2.43 -3.46 -0.53
CA SER A 338 2.92 -2.46 0.43
C SER A 338 2.26 -1.09 0.23
N VAL A 339 2.00 -0.69 -1.02
CA VAL A 339 1.20 0.51 -1.35
C VAL A 339 -0.23 0.36 -0.83
N ASP A 340 -0.90 -0.76 -1.11
CA ASP A 340 -2.26 -1.02 -0.60
C ASP A 340 -2.29 -1.06 0.95
N TYR A 341 -1.23 -1.56 1.60
CA TYR A 341 -1.06 -1.48 3.06
C TYR A 341 -0.94 -0.04 3.56
N MET A 342 -0.05 0.77 2.98
CA MET A 342 0.15 2.18 3.36
C MET A 342 -1.14 2.97 3.20
N LEU A 343 -1.83 2.84 2.06
CA LEU A 343 -3.13 3.46 1.81
C LEU A 343 -4.18 3.04 2.86
N ALA A 344 -4.21 1.77 3.26
CA ALA A 344 -5.12 1.27 4.30
C ALA A 344 -4.82 1.79 5.71
N LYS A 345 -3.54 2.02 6.08
CA LYS A 345 -3.17 2.57 7.40
C LYS A 345 -3.27 4.11 7.47
N THR A 346 -3.15 4.81 6.35
CA THR A 346 -3.07 6.28 6.28
C THR A 346 -4.45 6.95 6.14
N GLN A 347 -5.35 6.42 5.31
CA GLN A 347 -6.67 7.00 5.02
C GLN A 347 -7.46 7.37 6.30
N ASN A 348 -7.78 8.65 6.50
CA ASN A 348 -8.61 9.13 7.60
C ASN A 348 -9.28 10.49 7.30
N THR A 349 -10.09 11.01 8.23
CA THR A 349 -10.84 12.27 8.07
C THR A 349 -9.98 13.53 8.12
N HIS A 350 -8.89 13.54 8.88
CA HIS A 350 -8.04 14.72 9.12
C HIS A 350 -6.92 14.88 8.08
N PHE A 351 -6.57 13.80 7.38
CA PHE A 351 -5.54 13.80 6.35
C PHE A 351 -6.14 13.70 4.94
N LYS A 352 -5.38 14.13 3.94
CA LYS A 352 -5.54 13.79 2.52
C LYS A 352 -4.51 12.71 2.19
N THR A 353 -4.91 11.63 1.54
CA THR A 353 -4.02 10.52 1.15
C THR A 353 -4.21 10.26 -0.35
N TRP A 354 -3.12 10.11 -1.11
CA TRP A 354 -3.14 9.85 -2.55
C TRP A 354 -1.88 9.11 -3.02
N THR A 355 -1.90 8.57 -4.24
CA THR A 355 -0.70 8.10 -4.95
C THR A 355 -0.31 9.09 -6.06
N GLN A 356 0.97 9.06 -6.45
CA GLN A 356 1.46 9.62 -7.71
C GLN A 356 2.02 8.46 -8.50
N ASP A 357 1.31 8.09 -9.55
CA ASP A 357 1.67 6.99 -10.44
C ASP A 357 2.67 7.53 -11.49
N PHE A 358 3.76 6.80 -11.75
CA PHE A 358 4.81 7.23 -12.69
C PHE A 358 5.48 6.05 -13.41
N PRO A 359 5.96 6.23 -14.65
CA PRO A 359 6.76 5.23 -15.34
C PRO A 359 8.18 5.18 -14.75
N ALA A 360 8.68 3.97 -14.53
CA ALA A 360 10.06 3.71 -14.13
C ALA A 360 10.60 2.51 -14.93
N LEU A 361 11.90 2.52 -15.21
CA LEU A 361 12.54 1.43 -15.94
C LEU A 361 12.80 0.25 -14.99
N PHE A 362 11.98 -0.79 -15.08
CA PHE A 362 12.16 -2.03 -14.34
C PHE A 362 13.24 -2.90 -14.98
N ASN A 363 14.09 -3.50 -14.16
CA ASN A 363 15.04 -4.51 -14.58
C ASN A 363 15.05 -5.71 -13.64
N ARG A 364 15.33 -6.91 -14.15
CA ARG A 364 15.58 -8.12 -13.35
C ARG A 364 16.49 -9.08 -14.11
N VAL A 365 17.53 -9.57 -13.44
CA VAL A 365 18.36 -10.66 -13.93
C VAL A 365 17.61 -11.98 -13.74
N ASP A 366 17.27 -12.65 -14.84
CA ASP A 366 16.50 -13.90 -14.86
C ASP A 366 17.43 -15.13 -14.81
N SER A 367 18.61 -15.04 -15.43
CA SER A 367 19.67 -16.03 -15.31
C SER A 367 21.03 -15.36 -15.29
N ILE A 368 21.97 -15.92 -14.53
CA ILE A 368 23.39 -15.60 -14.64
C ILE A 368 24.26 -16.79 -14.25
N GLU A 369 25.33 -17.02 -14.99
CA GLU A 369 26.37 -18.00 -14.67
C GLU A 369 27.73 -17.48 -15.15
N PHE A 370 28.76 -17.64 -14.32
CA PHE A 370 30.16 -17.43 -14.70
C PHE A 370 30.98 -18.63 -14.24
N SER A 371 31.73 -19.22 -15.16
CA SER A 371 32.67 -20.31 -14.86
C SER A 371 33.95 -20.17 -15.68
N VAL A 372 35.05 -20.65 -15.11
CA VAL A 372 36.36 -20.65 -15.77
C VAL A 372 36.90 -22.07 -15.76
N SER A 373 37.12 -22.63 -16.94
CA SER A 373 37.36 -24.06 -17.15
C SER A 373 36.25 -24.93 -16.52
N ASN A 374 36.48 -25.58 -15.37
CA ASN A 374 35.48 -26.39 -14.66
C ASN A 374 35.06 -25.79 -13.30
N THR A 375 35.47 -24.56 -12.98
CA THR A 375 35.16 -23.89 -11.70
C THR A 375 34.07 -22.85 -11.92
N SER A 376 32.91 -23.03 -11.28
CA SER A 376 31.87 -22.00 -11.18
C SER A 376 32.25 -20.96 -10.12
N TYR A 377 31.95 -19.68 -10.40
CA TYR A 377 32.26 -18.54 -9.54
C TYR A 377 30.99 -17.78 -9.17
N ARG A 378 30.98 -17.16 -7.98
CA ARG A 378 29.87 -16.28 -7.57
C ARG A 378 29.94 -14.98 -8.39
N VAL A 379 28.90 -14.74 -9.20
CA VAL A 379 28.74 -13.54 -10.02
C VAL A 379 27.39 -12.89 -9.75
N VAL A 380 27.37 -11.56 -9.78
CA VAL A 380 26.16 -10.73 -9.72
C VAL A 380 26.00 -10.02 -11.06
N GLY A 381 24.78 -10.00 -11.60
CA GLY A 381 24.50 -9.35 -12.88
C GLY A 381 24.23 -7.87 -12.69
N LEU A 382 24.84 -7.04 -13.53
CA LEU A 382 24.68 -5.59 -13.44
C LEU A 382 23.35 -5.13 -14.06
N SER A 383 22.62 -4.30 -13.32
CA SER A 383 21.40 -3.68 -13.82
C SER A 383 21.65 -2.93 -15.12
N TYR A 384 20.76 -3.15 -16.10
CA TYR A 384 20.81 -2.60 -17.46
C TYR A 384 21.95 -3.10 -18.37
N SER A 385 22.76 -4.07 -17.93
CA SER A 385 23.73 -4.75 -18.81
C SER A 385 23.04 -5.63 -19.87
N PRO A 386 23.45 -5.56 -21.15
CA PRO A 386 22.91 -6.41 -22.23
C PRO A 386 22.95 -7.91 -21.91
N SER A 387 21.93 -8.63 -22.38
CA SER A 387 21.88 -10.09 -22.25
C SER A 387 22.80 -10.78 -23.24
N THR A 388 23.43 -11.88 -22.84
CA THR A 388 24.12 -12.81 -23.74
C THR A 388 23.09 -13.56 -24.62
N PRO A 389 23.53 -14.33 -25.63
CA PRO A 389 22.75 -15.46 -26.11
C PRO A 389 22.31 -16.37 -24.93
N ALA A 390 21.20 -17.09 -25.09
CA ALA A 390 20.64 -17.92 -24.01
C ALA A 390 21.57 -19.08 -23.64
N GLU A 391 22.31 -19.58 -24.64
CA GLU A 391 23.39 -20.56 -24.57
C GLU A 391 24.71 -20.02 -23.98
N GLY A 392 24.78 -18.72 -23.65
CA GLY A 392 25.97 -18.06 -23.10
C GLY A 392 27.07 -17.79 -24.14
N LEU A 393 28.24 -17.40 -23.64
CA LEU A 393 29.45 -17.12 -24.40
C LEU A 393 30.62 -17.92 -23.80
N THR A 394 31.20 -18.85 -24.54
CA THR A 394 32.44 -19.55 -24.17
C THR A 394 33.59 -18.96 -24.99
N LEU A 395 34.48 -18.22 -24.36
CA LEU A 395 35.54 -17.43 -25.00
C LEU A 395 36.82 -17.40 -24.15
N PRO A 396 37.98 -17.03 -24.71
CA PRO A 396 39.17 -16.75 -23.92
C PRO A 396 38.92 -15.62 -22.90
N LEU A 397 39.42 -15.81 -21.69
CA LEU A 397 39.48 -14.79 -20.64
C LEU A 397 40.82 -14.06 -20.73
N VAL A 398 40.80 -12.73 -20.72
CA VAL A 398 42.00 -11.87 -20.74
C VAL A 398 41.91 -10.77 -19.69
N LEU A 399 43.05 -10.22 -19.27
CA LEU A 399 43.09 -9.13 -18.29
C LEU A 399 42.96 -7.77 -19.00
N GLY A 400 42.06 -6.92 -18.52
CA GLY A 400 41.91 -5.54 -18.99
C GLY A 400 42.93 -4.58 -18.38
N ALA A 401 42.91 -3.33 -18.82
CA ALA A 401 43.77 -2.29 -18.25
C ALA A 401 43.43 -2.01 -16.77
N SER A 402 44.45 -1.76 -15.96
CA SER A 402 44.34 -1.64 -14.49
C SER A 402 44.57 -0.20 -14.00
N GLY A 403 44.34 0.05 -12.71
CA GLY A 403 44.52 1.38 -12.12
C GLY A 403 43.64 2.45 -12.78
N PRO A 404 44.07 3.72 -12.87
CA PRO A 404 43.32 4.77 -13.58
C PRO A 404 43.21 4.55 -15.09
N GLU A 405 44.15 3.83 -15.70
CA GLU A 405 44.21 3.61 -17.15
C GLU A 405 43.06 2.71 -17.65
N GLY A 406 42.53 1.84 -16.79
CA GLY A 406 41.33 1.03 -17.06
C GLY A 406 40.03 1.80 -17.37
N CYS A 407 40.07 3.14 -17.37
CA CYS A 407 38.98 4.05 -17.74
C CYS A 407 39.17 4.74 -19.11
N THR A 408 40.23 4.45 -19.87
CA THR A 408 40.50 5.12 -21.16
C THR A 408 40.70 4.12 -22.30
N ASN A 409 40.36 4.52 -23.53
CA ASN A 409 40.41 3.63 -24.70
C ASN A 409 41.85 3.29 -25.11
N GLU A 410 42.75 4.26 -24.98
CA GLU A 410 44.17 4.17 -25.35
C GLU A 410 44.91 3.08 -24.55
N ALA A 411 44.41 2.75 -23.35
CA ALA A 411 44.94 1.67 -22.53
C ALA A 411 44.61 0.26 -23.08
N TYR A 412 43.64 0.15 -23.99
CA TYR A 412 43.23 -1.08 -24.66
C TYR A 412 43.78 -1.22 -26.09
N ASP A 413 44.31 -0.15 -26.71
CA ASP A 413 44.90 -0.15 -28.07
C ASP A 413 45.97 -1.23 -28.30
N ASN A 414 46.62 -1.70 -27.23
CA ASN A 414 47.69 -2.69 -27.26
C ASN A 414 47.33 -3.99 -26.51
N LEU A 415 46.06 -4.17 -26.11
CA LEU A 415 45.56 -5.36 -25.44
C LEU A 415 44.76 -6.23 -26.41
N ASP A 416 45.08 -7.51 -26.45
CA ASP A 416 44.44 -8.51 -27.31
C ASP A 416 43.08 -8.94 -26.72
N VAL A 417 42.08 -8.04 -26.80
CA VAL A 417 40.74 -8.17 -26.17
C VAL A 417 39.59 -8.39 -27.17
N GLU A 418 39.80 -8.18 -28.47
CA GLU A 418 38.76 -8.32 -29.49
C GLU A 418 38.20 -9.76 -29.50
N GLY A 419 36.87 -9.89 -29.41
CA GLY A 419 36.17 -11.18 -29.43
C GLY A 419 36.30 -12.02 -28.15
N LYS A 420 36.62 -11.41 -26.99
CA LYS A 420 36.93 -12.13 -25.74
C LYS A 420 36.14 -11.64 -24.52
N ILE A 421 36.31 -12.35 -23.41
CA ILE A 421 35.82 -11.91 -22.08
C ILE A 421 36.96 -11.17 -21.37
N VAL A 422 36.74 -9.93 -20.96
CA VAL A 422 37.75 -9.09 -20.29
C VAL A 422 37.52 -9.05 -18.78
N LEU A 423 38.51 -9.45 -17.99
CA LEU A 423 38.52 -9.31 -16.53
C LEU A 423 39.15 -7.96 -16.14
N VAL A 424 38.39 -7.07 -15.51
CA VAL A 424 38.82 -5.71 -15.15
C VAL A 424 38.51 -5.37 -13.69
N GLN A 425 39.40 -4.62 -13.02
CA GLN A 425 39.14 -4.17 -11.65
C GLN A 425 38.16 -2.99 -11.63
N ARG A 426 37.21 -3.00 -10.71
CA ARG A 426 36.40 -1.82 -10.39
C ARG A 426 37.30 -0.69 -9.86
N GLY A 427 36.95 0.54 -10.22
CA GLY A 427 37.55 1.74 -9.63
C GLY A 427 36.96 2.98 -10.26
N ALA A 428 36.98 4.10 -9.54
CA ALA A 428 36.46 5.37 -10.05
C ALA A 428 37.11 5.77 -11.39
N CYS A 429 36.31 6.38 -12.26
CA CYS A 429 36.69 6.92 -13.55
C CYS A 429 36.42 8.43 -13.64
N PRO A 430 37.07 9.17 -14.56
CA PRO A 430 36.91 10.63 -14.65
C PRO A 430 35.51 11.12 -15.06
N ASP A 431 34.64 10.23 -15.52
CA ASP A 431 33.21 10.51 -15.82
C ASP A 431 32.28 10.29 -14.61
N GLY A 432 32.84 10.03 -13.42
CA GLY A 432 32.10 9.76 -12.17
C GLY A 432 31.75 8.28 -11.96
N THR A 433 31.77 7.46 -13.02
CA THR A 433 31.36 6.06 -12.94
C THR A 433 32.43 5.17 -12.29
N THR A 434 32.03 3.99 -11.80
CA THR A 434 32.92 2.99 -11.19
C THR A 434 32.84 1.63 -11.89
N LEU A 435 31.68 1.31 -12.47
CA LEU A 435 31.39 0.08 -13.22
C LEU A 435 31.31 0.37 -14.72
N ALA A 436 30.49 1.35 -15.12
CA ALA A 436 30.27 1.64 -16.54
C ALA A 436 31.56 2.10 -17.26
N GLY A 437 32.31 3.03 -16.69
CA GLY A 437 33.59 3.53 -17.24
C GLY A 437 34.72 2.50 -17.27
N ARG A 438 34.58 1.36 -16.57
CA ARG A 438 35.51 0.21 -16.66
C ARG A 438 35.18 -0.73 -17.81
N MET A 439 33.91 -0.78 -18.18
CA MET A 439 33.38 -1.65 -19.23
C MET A 439 33.38 -0.95 -20.60
N LYS A 440 33.01 0.33 -20.69
CA LYS A 440 32.98 1.10 -21.95
C LYS A 440 34.28 1.00 -22.78
N PRO A 441 35.50 1.14 -22.21
CA PRO A 441 36.72 1.11 -23.01
C PRO A 441 37.05 -0.31 -23.54
N ALA A 442 36.77 -1.34 -22.73
CA ALA A 442 36.90 -2.73 -23.15
C ALA A 442 35.89 -3.09 -24.26
N ALA A 443 34.65 -2.62 -24.15
CA ALA A 443 33.62 -2.75 -25.18
C ALA A 443 34.01 -2.03 -26.49
N ALA A 444 34.52 -0.79 -26.40
CA ALA A 444 35.01 -0.03 -27.54
C ALA A 444 36.21 -0.69 -28.25
N ALA A 445 37.03 -1.45 -27.50
CA ALA A 445 38.12 -2.29 -28.03
C ALA A 445 37.65 -3.68 -28.53
N GLY A 446 36.34 -3.94 -28.60
CA GLY A 446 35.78 -5.15 -29.20
C GLY A 446 35.63 -6.35 -28.27
N ALA A 447 35.70 -6.16 -26.95
CA ALA A 447 35.36 -7.22 -25.99
C ALA A 447 33.92 -7.69 -26.20
N SER A 448 33.68 -9.01 -26.13
CA SER A 448 32.33 -9.59 -26.27
C SER A 448 31.56 -9.61 -24.95
N ALA A 449 32.27 -9.61 -23.82
CA ALA A 449 31.71 -9.44 -22.49
C ALA A 449 32.80 -8.94 -21.51
N VAL A 450 32.38 -8.38 -20.38
CA VAL A 450 33.27 -7.89 -19.33
C VAL A 450 32.92 -8.53 -17.99
N ILE A 451 33.92 -8.96 -17.23
CA ILE A 451 33.77 -9.37 -15.84
C ILE A 451 34.51 -8.34 -15.00
N ILE A 452 33.76 -7.54 -14.26
CA ILE A 452 34.32 -6.61 -13.29
C ILE A 452 34.60 -7.38 -12.00
N TYR A 453 35.69 -7.07 -11.30
CA TYR A 453 35.92 -7.57 -9.94
C TYR A 453 36.08 -6.44 -8.92
N ALA A 454 35.66 -6.71 -7.67
CA ALA A 454 35.66 -5.73 -6.60
C ALA A 454 37.06 -5.15 -6.31
N SER A 455 37.08 -3.89 -5.89
CA SER A 455 38.26 -3.15 -5.41
C SER A 455 38.83 -3.74 -4.12
N ASP A 456 37.94 -4.20 -3.24
CA ASP A 456 38.15 -4.49 -1.83
C ASP A 456 37.58 -5.88 -1.43
N ALA A 457 37.67 -6.21 -0.14
CA ALA A 457 37.31 -7.53 0.37
C ALA A 457 35.81 -7.74 0.65
N SER A 458 34.96 -6.76 0.39
CA SER A 458 33.51 -6.88 0.61
C SER A 458 32.86 -7.88 -0.34
N ASN A 459 31.77 -8.51 0.10
CA ASN A 459 30.93 -9.28 -0.81
C ASN A 459 30.21 -8.34 -1.77
N VAL A 460 30.28 -8.62 -3.07
CA VAL A 460 29.37 -8.03 -4.05
C VAL A 460 27.95 -8.49 -3.74
N THR A 461 26.97 -7.58 -3.74
CA THR A 461 25.54 -7.87 -3.53
C THR A 461 24.67 -7.35 -4.66
N GLY A 462 24.98 -6.16 -5.18
CA GLY A 462 24.34 -5.53 -6.34
C GLY A 462 25.34 -4.81 -7.26
N GLY A 463 24.79 -4.00 -8.16
CA GLY A 463 25.55 -3.17 -9.09
C GLY A 463 24.74 -2.79 -10.31
N THR A 464 25.16 -1.72 -11.00
CA THR A 464 24.41 -1.12 -12.11
C THR A 464 25.35 -0.62 -13.20
N LEU A 465 24.82 -0.41 -14.40
CA LEU A 465 25.44 0.43 -15.42
C LEU A 465 24.67 1.77 -15.59
N SER A 466 23.87 2.13 -14.59
CA SER A 466 23.05 3.34 -14.43
C SER A 466 21.90 3.52 -15.43
N ASN A 467 22.09 3.29 -16.73
CA ASN A 467 21.04 3.29 -17.76
C ASN A 467 21.37 2.29 -18.88
N PRO A 468 20.40 1.75 -19.65
CA PRO A 468 20.71 0.91 -20.80
C PRO A 468 21.35 1.73 -21.93
N ASN A 469 22.52 1.28 -22.41
CA ASN A 469 23.12 1.80 -23.64
C ASN A 469 23.54 0.62 -24.55
N PRO A 470 22.67 0.15 -25.45
CA PRO A 470 22.96 -1.01 -26.31
C PRO A 470 23.96 -0.71 -27.44
N GLU A 471 24.45 0.52 -27.58
CA GLU A 471 25.48 0.90 -28.57
C GLU A 471 26.89 0.88 -27.96
N GLU A 472 27.05 1.28 -26.69
CA GLU A 472 28.34 1.27 -25.98
C GLU A 472 28.56 0.04 -25.08
N TYR A 473 27.51 -0.66 -24.65
CA TYR A 473 27.61 -1.65 -23.58
C TYR A 473 27.65 -3.09 -24.11
N VAL A 474 28.33 -3.96 -23.37
CA VAL A 474 28.33 -5.42 -23.57
C VAL A 474 27.89 -6.15 -22.30
N SER A 475 27.60 -7.45 -22.42
CA SER A 475 27.20 -8.27 -21.30
C SER A 475 28.25 -8.26 -20.19
N THR A 476 27.83 -7.92 -18.97
CA THR A 476 28.75 -7.57 -17.88
C THR A 476 28.28 -8.13 -16.54
N GLY A 477 29.13 -8.94 -15.92
CA GLY A 477 28.97 -9.47 -14.57
C GLY A 477 29.97 -8.87 -13.58
N TYR A 478 29.69 -8.99 -12.28
CA TYR A 478 30.50 -8.45 -11.19
C TYR A 478 30.81 -9.54 -10.14
N ILE A 479 32.09 -9.75 -9.81
CA ILE A 479 32.59 -10.82 -8.92
C ILE A 479 33.40 -10.27 -7.74
N ASN A 480 33.56 -11.06 -6.68
CA ASN A 480 34.33 -10.66 -5.50
C ASN A 480 35.84 -10.61 -5.81
N LEU A 481 36.58 -9.75 -5.11
CA LEU A 481 38.05 -9.68 -5.20
C LEU A 481 38.72 -11.03 -4.91
N ALA A 482 38.22 -11.76 -3.92
CA ALA A 482 38.75 -13.08 -3.53
C ALA A 482 38.62 -14.15 -4.63
N ASP A 483 37.54 -14.08 -5.43
CA ASP A 483 37.30 -14.96 -6.58
C ASP A 483 38.19 -14.58 -7.79
N ALA A 484 38.42 -13.28 -7.97
CA ALA A 484 39.20 -12.74 -9.09
C ALA A 484 40.72 -12.88 -8.91
N GLN A 485 41.26 -12.72 -7.70
CA GLN A 485 42.71 -12.73 -7.46
C GLN A 485 43.43 -13.98 -8.02
N PRO A 486 42.91 -15.22 -7.86
CA PRO A 486 43.48 -16.40 -8.51
C PRO A 486 43.43 -16.36 -10.05
N LEU A 487 42.42 -15.73 -10.64
CA LEU A 487 42.31 -15.56 -12.10
C LEU A 487 43.31 -14.54 -12.61
N VAL A 488 43.40 -13.36 -11.97
CA VAL A 488 44.37 -12.30 -12.28
C VAL A 488 45.80 -12.84 -12.21
N ALA A 489 46.14 -13.61 -11.17
CA ALA A 489 47.46 -14.21 -11.01
C ALA A 489 47.83 -15.17 -12.17
N ARG A 490 46.88 -15.99 -12.63
CA ARG A 490 47.07 -16.92 -13.76
C ARG A 490 47.23 -16.18 -15.09
N LEU A 491 46.36 -15.22 -15.37
CA LEU A 491 46.43 -14.39 -16.59
C LEU A 491 47.74 -13.60 -16.64
N THR A 492 48.20 -13.07 -15.50
CA THR A 492 49.50 -12.37 -15.37
C THR A 492 50.70 -13.31 -15.60
N ALA A 493 50.57 -14.61 -15.30
CA ALA A 493 51.59 -15.62 -15.59
C ALA A 493 51.60 -16.07 -17.06
N GLY A 494 50.64 -15.64 -17.88
CA GLY A 494 50.50 -16.03 -19.29
C GLY A 494 49.69 -17.31 -19.53
N ASP A 495 48.91 -17.78 -18.56
CA ASP A 495 47.94 -18.87 -18.79
C ASP A 495 46.93 -18.43 -19.87
N THR A 496 46.77 -19.23 -20.92
CA THR A 496 45.56 -19.14 -21.76
C THR A 496 44.43 -19.84 -21.03
N ILE A 497 43.36 -19.12 -20.70
CA ILE A 497 42.21 -19.65 -19.95
C ILE A 497 40.94 -19.40 -20.74
N GLU A 498 40.09 -20.42 -20.84
CA GLU A 498 38.74 -20.30 -21.40
C GLU A 498 37.73 -20.10 -20.26
N ALA A 499 36.80 -19.17 -20.46
CA ALA A 499 35.70 -18.88 -19.55
C ALA A 499 34.36 -18.92 -20.27
N TYR A 500 33.33 -19.31 -19.52
CA TYR A 500 31.94 -19.26 -19.92
C TYR A 500 31.23 -18.20 -19.11
N PHE A 501 30.51 -17.31 -19.79
CA PHE A 501 29.64 -16.32 -19.17
C PHE A 501 28.26 -16.31 -19.84
N GLN A 502 27.22 -16.36 -19.03
CA GLN A 502 25.83 -16.28 -19.45
C GLN A 502 25.11 -15.29 -18.55
N GLN A 503 24.30 -14.41 -19.14
CA GLN A 503 23.43 -13.51 -18.40
C GLN A 503 22.19 -13.19 -19.24
N THR A 504 20.99 -13.37 -18.67
CA THR A 504 19.75 -12.83 -19.25
C THR A 504 19.05 -11.92 -18.26
N GLN A 505 18.53 -10.80 -18.75
CA GLN A 505 17.77 -9.84 -17.93
C GLN A 505 16.59 -9.25 -18.70
N ILE A 506 15.45 -9.11 -18.02
CA ILE A 506 14.33 -8.27 -18.46
C ILE A 506 14.70 -6.82 -18.20
N VAL A 507 14.46 -5.94 -19.19
CA VAL A 507 14.47 -4.48 -19.03
C VAL A 507 13.23 -3.93 -19.73
N GLU A 508 12.32 -3.30 -18.99
CA GLU A 508 11.06 -2.76 -19.53
C GLU A 508 10.49 -1.62 -18.66
N GLU A 509 9.67 -0.74 -19.25
CA GLU A 509 8.98 0.29 -18.48
C GLU A 509 7.81 -0.31 -17.69
N ARG A 510 7.76 -0.06 -16.37
CA ARG A 510 6.62 -0.39 -15.51
C ARG A 510 6.10 0.85 -14.79
N ILE A 511 4.80 0.90 -14.55
CA ILE A 511 4.20 1.93 -13.68
C ILE A 511 4.43 1.54 -12.22
N THR A 512 4.99 2.47 -11.45
CA THR A 512 5.15 2.41 -9.99
C THR A 512 4.47 3.63 -9.34
N GLN A 513 4.44 3.72 -8.00
CA GLN A 513 3.58 4.65 -7.27
C GLN A 513 4.21 5.22 -6.00
N ASN A 514 4.52 6.52 -5.96
CA ASN A 514 4.77 7.20 -4.68
C ASN A 514 3.45 7.27 -3.88
N VAL A 515 3.50 7.14 -2.56
CA VAL A 515 2.33 7.28 -1.66
C VAL A 515 2.50 8.50 -0.77
N PHE A 516 1.46 9.35 -0.67
CA PHE A 516 1.49 10.54 0.18
C PHE A 516 0.35 10.55 1.20
N THR A 517 0.60 11.07 2.40
CA THR A 517 -0.46 11.50 3.33
C THR A 517 -0.13 12.84 3.98
N GLU A 518 -1.10 13.76 4.01
CA GLU A 518 -0.88 15.18 4.34
C GLU A 518 -1.95 15.71 5.29
N THR A 519 -1.58 16.58 6.24
CA THR A 519 -2.54 17.26 7.11
C THR A 519 -3.43 18.22 6.31
N LYS A 520 -4.75 18.16 6.53
CA LYS A 520 -5.66 19.17 5.94
C LYS A 520 -5.45 20.53 6.59
N ASP A 521 -5.23 20.56 7.90
CA ASP A 521 -4.76 21.72 8.65
C ASP A 521 -3.26 22.00 8.46
N GLY A 522 -2.80 23.13 9.01
CA GLY A 522 -1.48 23.71 8.76
C GLY A 522 -1.41 24.54 7.48
N ASP A 523 -0.58 25.58 7.51
CA ASP A 523 -0.31 26.51 6.41
C ASP A 523 0.25 25.78 5.17
N PRO A 524 -0.43 25.82 4.01
CA PRO A 524 0.06 25.19 2.78
C PRO A 524 1.32 25.85 2.21
N SER A 525 1.65 27.08 2.61
CA SER A 525 2.88 27.75 2.15
C SER A 525 4.10 27.48 3.01
N ASN A 526 3.97 26.69 4.08
CA ASN A 526 5.08 26.19 4.89
C ASN A 526 4.89 24.68 5.12
N VAL A 527 5.30 23.85 4.15
CA VAL A 527 5.17 22.39 4.22
C VAL A 527 6.42 21.76 4.81
N ILE A 528 6.27 21.07 5.95
CA ILE A 528 7.26 20.17 6.52
C ILE A 528 7.06 18.79 5.87
N MET A 529 8.07 18.30 5.16
CA MET A 529 8.04 16.96 4.57
C MET A 529 8.81 15.94 5.42
N LEU A 530 8.26 14.73 5.56
CA LEU A 530 8.96 13.54 6.06
C LEU A 530 8.89 12.46 4.97
N GLY A 531 10.01 11.78 4.70
CA GLY A 531 10.09 10.72 3.70
C GLY A 531 10.94 9.53 4.11
N ALA A 532 10.69 8.43 3.41
CA ALA A 532 11.22 7.08 3.54
C ALA A 532 10.87 6.33 2.25
N HIS A 533 11.64 5.32 1.81
CA HIS A 533 11.21 4.49 0.67
C HIS A 533 10.38 3.29 1.13
N LEU A 534 9.64 2.68 0.19
CA LEU A 534 8.67 1.60 0.48
C LEU A 534 9.06 0.26 -0.15
N ASP A 535 9.84 0.32 -1.22
CA ASP A 535 10.47 -0.82 -1.87
C ASP A 535 11.63 -1.37 -1.03
N SER A 536 12.31 -2.35 -1.63
CA SER A 536 13.51 -3.01 -1.14
C SER A 536 14.24 -3.57 -2.37
N VAL A 537 15.49 -3.99 -2.23
CA VAL A 537 16.14 -4.83 -3.22
C VAL A 537 15.30 -6.07 -3.52
N GLN A 538 15.44 -6.58 -4.75
CA GLN A 538 14.82 -7.85 -5.16
C GLN A 538 15.36 -9.06 -4.37
N ALA A 539 16.53 -8.92 -3.75
CA ALA A 539 17.24 -9.97 -3.02
C ALA A 539 16.70 -10.27 -1.61
N GLY A 540 15.89 -9.39 -1.01
CA GLY A 540 15.49 -9.52 0.40
C GLY A 540 14.22 -8.77 0.77
N ALA A 541 13.76 -8.95 2.02
CA ALA A 541 12.47 -8.42 2.46
C ALA A 541 12.50 -6.93 2.83
N GLY A 542 13.69 -6.37 3.12
CA GLY A 542 13.94 -4.94 3.30
C GLY A 542 13.36 -4.33 4.58
N ILE A 543 13.51 -5.01 5.72
CA ILE A 543 12.81 -4.68 6.96
C ILE A 543 13.53 -3.63 7.82
N ASN A 544 14.87 -3.59 7.84
CA ASN A 544 15.58 -2.35 8.15
C ASN A 544 15.47 -1.38 6.95
N ASP A 545 15.50 -1.92 5.73
CA ASP A 545 15.92 -1.24 4.50
C ASP A 545 14.82 -1.21 3.39
N ASP A 546 13.97 -0.19 3.30
CA ASP A 546 13.63 0.79 4.35
C ASP A 546 12.26 0.52 4.95
N GLY A 547 12.05 -0.71 5.44
CA GLY A 547 10.91 -1.00 6.31
C GLY A 547 10.90 -0.10 7.56
N SER A 548 12.10 0.28 8.06
CA SER A 548 12.29 0.98 9.32
C SER A 548 11.87 2.46 9.27
N GLY A 549 12.32 3.22 8.28
CA GLY A 549 11.89 4.58 8.00
C GLY A 549 10.42 4.61 7.61
N SER A 550 9.99 3.70 6.72
CA SER A 550 8.58 3.51 6.36
C SER A 550 7.67 3.37 7.59
N THR A 551 8.03 2.53 8.58
CA THR A 551 7.23 2.40 9.81
C THR A 551 7.38 3.59 10.76
N LEU A 552 8.57 4.21 10.84
CA LEU A 552 8.81 5.37 11.69
C LEU A 552 7.87 6.51 11.30
N ILE A 553 7.86 6.89 10.01
CA ILE A 553 7.03 7.99 9.53
C ILE A 553 5.53 7.61 9.56
N LEU A 554 5.18 6.32 9.43
CA LEU A 554 3.81 5.84 9.56
C LEU A 554 3.25 5.95 10.98
N GLU A 555 4.02 5.60 12.02
CA GLU A 555 3.57 5.79 13.41
C GLU A 555 3.46 7.27 13.78
N ILE A 556 4.36 8.12 13.28
CA ILE A 556 4.27 9.57 13.45
C ILE A 556 3.01 10.12 12.76
N ALA A 557 2.72 9.71 11.52
CA ALA A 557 1.48 10.06 10.82
C ALA A 557 0.21 9.47 11.48
N LYS A 558 0.33 8.42 12.30
CA LYS A 558 -0.77 7.87 13.13
C LYS A 558 -0.93 8.65 14.44
N ALA A 559 0.17 9.09 15.06
CA ALA A 559 0.19 9.91 16.26
C ALA A 559 -0.37 11.32 16.00
N LEU A 560 0.09 11.98 14.94
CA LEU A 560 -0.22 13.37 14.60
C LEU A 560 -1.72 13.63 14.40
N ARG A 561 -2.52 12.59 14.06
CA ARG A 561 -4.00 12.67 13.95
C ARG A 561 -4.68 13.26 15.19
N ARG A 562 -4.07 13.08 16.37
CA ARG A 562 -4.57 13.56 17.67
C ARG A 562 -4.33 15.06 17.91
N PHE A 563 -3.52 15.70 17.09
CA PHE A 563 -3.03 17.07 17.27
C PHE A 563 -3.42 17.97 16.09
N ASN A 564 -3.38 19.30 16.30
CA ASN A 564 -3.37 20.31 15.24
C ASN A 564 -1.93 20.76 14.95
N VAL A 565 -1.70 21.26 13.73
CA VAL A 565 -0.40 21.81 13.28
C VAL A 565 -0.53 23.26 12.78
N LYS A 566 0.55 24.05 12.89
CA LYS A 566 0.64 25.43 12.38
C LYS A 566 1.14 25.43 10.94
N ASN A 567 2.21 24.69 10.69
CA ASN A 567 2.75 24.41 9.36
C ASN A 567 2.15 23.10 8.82
N LYS A 568 1.97 22.97 7.50
CA LYS A 568 1.40 21.75 6.91
C LYS A 568 2.43 20.62 6.99
N VAL A 569 1.97 19.39 7.26
CA VAL A 569 2.86 18.21 7.34
C VAL A 569 2.47 17.22 6.26
N ARG A 570 3.42 16.86 5.40
CA ARG A 570 3.28 15.89 4.31
C ARG A 570 4.26 14.74 4.52
N PHE A 571 3.74 13.53 4.64
CA PHE A 571 4.50 12.30 4.69
C PHE A 571 4.52 11.68 3.29
N ALA A 572 5.68 11.22 2.83
CA ALA A 572 5.89 10.57 1.56
C ALA A 572 6.50 9.18 1.77
N TRP A 573 6.02 8.20 1.03
CA TRP A 573 6.65 6.90 0.86
C TRP A 573 7.01 6.77 -0.61
N TRP A 574 8.31 6.71 -0.89
CA TRP A 574 8.85 6.72 -2.24
C TRP A 574 8.81 5.32 -2.86
N GLY A 575 8.95 5.28 -4.19
CA GLY A 575 9.04 4.05 -4.97
C GLY A 575 10.23 4.07 -5.90
N ALA A 576 10.88 2.92 -6.05
CA ALA A 576 12.06 2.77 -6.90
C ALA A 576 13.20 3.71 -6.47
N GLU A 577 13.41 3.84 -5.15
CA GLU A 577 14.62 4.47 -4.58
C GLU A 577 15.83 3.65 -5.01
N GLU A 578 15.73 2.34 -4.79
CA GLU A 578 16.75 1.30 -5.03
C GLU A 578 17.34 1.36 -6.44
N ASN A 579 16.51 1.77 -7.40
CA ASN A 579 16.81 1.85 -8.83
C ASN A 579 17.23 3.26 -9.29
N GLY A 580 17.52 4.18 -8.37
CA GLY A 580 18.11 5.49 -8.65
C GLY A 580 17.29 6.69 -8.18
N LEU A 581 16.69 6.63 -7.00
CA LEU A 581 15.84 7.69 -6.42
C LEU A 581 14.63 8.06 -7.30
N LEU A 582 14.13 7.12 -8.11
CA LEU A 582 13.25 7.45 -9.24
C LEU A 582 11.95 8.10 -8.76
N GLY A 583 11.41 7.67 -7.60
CA GLY A 583 10.24 8.25 -6.98
C GLY A 583 10.40 9.69 -6.52
N SER A 584 11.45 9.99 -5.75
CA SER A 584 11.68 11.37 -5.29
C SER A 584 12.17 12.30 -6.41
N LYS A 585 12.98 11.80 -7.35
CA LYS A 585 13.39 12.55 -8.56
C LYS A 585 12.17 12.88 -9.42
N TYR A 586 11.31 11.91 -9.74
CA TYR A 586 10.09 12.15 -10.51
C TYR A 586 9.19 13.16 -9.79
N TYR A 587 9.06 13.06 -8.47
CA TYR A 587 8.31 14.03 -7.68
C TYR A 587 8.90 15.44 -7.79
N THR A 588 10.19 15.66 -7.47
CA THR A 588 10.75 17.02 -7.45
C THR A 588 10.88 17.64 -8.86
N GLN A 589 11.10 16.84 -9.90
CA GLN A 589 11.09 17.28 -11.31
C GLN A 589 9.70 17.66 -11.83
N ASN A 590 8.62 17.11 -11.25
CA ASN A 590 7.23 17.38 -11.67
C ASN A 590 6.46 18.27 -10.66
N LEU A 591 7.17 18.98 -9.77
CA LEU A 591 6.56 20.05 -8.95
C LEU A 591 6.38 21.33 -9.77
N ASP A 592 5.22 21.97 -9.63
CA ASP A 592 5.08 23.38 -9.99
C ASP A 592 6.04 24.23 -9.12
N PRO A 593 6.74 25.25 -9.66
CA PRO A 593 7.70 26.04 -8.89
C PRO A 593 7.13 26.70 -7.62
N ALA A 594 5.83 27.00 -7.60
CA ALA A 594 5.15 27.51 -6.41
C ALA A 594 4.98 26.44 -5.32
N ASP A 595 4.68 25.19 -5.70
CA ASP A 595 4.58 24.07 -4.75
C ASP A 595 5.96 23.58 -4.30
N ALA A 596 6.99 23.76 -5.13
CA ALA A 596 8.37 23.65 -4.69
C ALA A 596 8.74 24.76 -3.68
N ASP A 597 8.43 26.04 -3.93
CA ASP A 597 8.66 27.12 -2.95
C ASP A 597 7.99 26.84 -1.60
N ASN A 598 6.73 26.40 -1.62
CA ASN A 598 5.93 26.05 -0.45
C ASN A 598 6.54 24.97 0.47
N ILE A 599 7.46 24.12 -0.02
CA ILE A 599 8.18 23.14 0.81
C ILE A 599 9.23 23.88 1.66
N LEU A 600 9.05 23.88 2.98
CA LEU A 600 9.99 24.56 3.88
C LEU A 600 11.25 23.69 4.12
N THR A 601 11.07 22.38 4.28
CA THR A 601 12.15 21.41 4.55
C THR A 601 11.70 19.99 4.26
N TYR A 602 12.66 19.10 3.99
CA TYR A 602 12.44 17.65 3.87
C TYR A 602 13.27 16.89 4.93
N LEU A 603 12.68 15.92 5.61
CA LEU A 603 13.35 15.04 6.56
C LEU A 603 13.36 13.60 6.04
N ASN A 604 14.54 13.00 5.95
CA ASN A 604 14.73 11.63 5.46
C ASN A 604 14.92 10.66 6.63
N PHE A 605 14.29 9.50 6.54
CA PHE A 605 14.48 8.39 7.47
C PHE A 605 14.65 7.14 6.63
N ASP A 606 15.86 6.59 6.66
CA ASP A 606 16.32 5.52 5.80
C ASP A 606 17.35 4.72 6.62
N MET A 607 17.13 3.41 6.77
CA MET A 607 17.85 2.52 7.69
C MET A 607 17.99 3.18 9.08
N VAL A 608 16.89 3.18 9.83
CA VAL A 608 16.77 3.87 11.14
C VAL A 608 16.60 2.90 12.31
N SER A 609 16.88 1.61 12.13
CA SER A 609 16.71 0.60 13.20
C SER A 609 17.97 -0.12 13.66
N ARG A 610 19.14 0.06 13.03
CA ARG A 610 20.31 -0.79 13.34
C ARG A 610 21.67 -0.15 13.01
N GLY A 611 22.49 0.06 14.05
CA GLY A 611 23.84 0.62 13.92
C GLY A 611 24.08 1.73 14.93
N TYR A 612 24.72 2.82 14.51
CA TYR A 612 24.95 4.01 15.35
C TYR A 612 23.74 4.97 15.32
N PHE A 613 23.66 5.90 16.27
CA PHE A 613 22.64 6.96 16.25
C PHE A 613 23.10 8.12 15.37
N GLY A 614 22.82 8.03 14.06
CA GLY A 614 23.27 9.01 13.08
C GLY A 614 22.30 10.17 12.87
N VAL A 615 22.84 11.39 12.85
CA VAL A 615 22.16 12.62 12.43
C VAL A 615 22.91 13.18 11.23
N PHE A 616 22.21 13.58 10.17
CA PHE A 616 22.87 14.14 8.98
C PHE A 616 23.65 15.43 9.29
N ASP A 617 24.90 15.50 8.80
CA ASP A 617 25.86 16.62 8.90
C ASP A 617 25.35 17.85 8.11
N GLY A 618 24.38 18.55 8.68
CA GLY A 618 23.63 19.63 8.07
C GLY A 618 24.43 20.91 7.95
N ASP A 619 25.31 21.19 8.91
CA ASP A 619 26.26 22.32 8.87
C ASP A 619 27.56 22.00 8.11
N GLY A 620 27.84 20.72 7.84
CA GLY A 620 29.00 20.26 7.08
C GLY A 620 30.30 20.27 7.88
N SER A 621 30.25 20.43 9.20
CA SER A 621 31.41 20.54 10.09
C SER A 621 32.26 19.27 10.16
N THR A 622 31.67 18.10 9.89
CA THR A 622 32.40 16.82 9.95
C THR A 622 32.97 16.41 8.59
N PHE A 623 32.21 16.61 7.51
CA PHE A 623 32.53 16.08 6.18
C PHE A 623 32.75 17.14 5.09
N ASN A 624 32.68 18.43 5.41
CA ASN A 624 32.78 19.57 4.48
C ASN A 624 31.68 19.61 3.39
N LEU A 625 30.56 18.93 3.61
CA LEU A 625 29.39 18.91 2.71
C LEU A 625 28.12 19.29 3.49
N SER A 626 27.82 20.58 3.54
CA SER A 626 26.63 21.13 4.21
C SER A 626 25.39 21.05 3.30
N GLY A 627 24.22 20.85 3.92
CA GLY A 627 22.93 20.98 3.24
C GLY A 627 22.52 22.45 3.00
N ALA A 628 21.40 22.67 2.32
CA ALA A 628 20.91 24.04 2.10
C ALA A 628 20.57 24.76 3.42
N ALA A 629 20.63 26.09 3.43
CA ALA A 629 20.50 26.92 4.64
C ALA A 629 19.27 26.55 5.48
N GLY A 630 19.49 26.14 6.73
CA GLY A 630 18.47 25.55 7.62
C GLY A 630 18.75 24.09 7.98
N SER A 631 19.53 23.35 7.17
CA SER A 631 19.90 21.95 7.45
C SER A 631 20.63 21.80 8.80
N ALA A 632 21.60 22.68 9.07
CA ALA A 632 22.26 22.82 10.38
C ALA A 632 21.30 22.99 11.58
N ALA A 633 20.15 23.67 11.38
CA ALA A 633 19.17 23.86 12.45
C ALA A 633 18.31 22.60 12.68
N ILE A 634 18.17 21.73 11.68
CA ILE A 634 17.49 20.44 11.79
C ILE A 634 18.39 19.45 12.53
N GLU A 635 19.67 19.39 12.14
CA GLU A 635 20.73 18.65 12.81
C GLU A 635 20.79 18.99 14.31
N GLN A 636 20.92 20.27 14.65
CA GLN A 636 20.96 20.73 16.06
C GLN A 636 19.70 20.30 16.85
N LEU A 637 18.51 20.33 16.25
CA LEU A 637 17.27 19.87 16.89
C LEU A 637 17.24 18.35 17.15
N PHE A 638 17.98 17.55 16.38
CA PHE A 638 18.18 16.13 16.68
C PHE A 638 19.25 15.93 17.76
N ILE A 639 20.40 16.61 17.64
CA ILE A 639 21.52 16.52 18.60
C ILE A 639 21.05 16.89 20.01
N GLU A 640 20.41 18.06 20.19
CA GLU A 640 19.91 18.51 21.51
C GLU A 640 18.94 17.50 22.15
N HIS A 641 18.16 16.78 21.33
CA HIS A 641 17.23 15.77 21.81
C HIS A 641 17.93 14.47 22.23
N PHE A 642 18.87 13.97 21.43
CA PHE A 642 19.66 12.79 21.78
C PHE A 642 20.54 13.02 23.00
N GLU A 643 21.23 14.16 23.08
CA GLU A 643 22.01 14.56 24.26
C GLU A 643 21.13 14.62 25.52
N ALA A 644 19.89 15.11 25.41
CA ALA A 644 18.93 15.15 26.51
C ALA A 644 18.37 13.77 26.92
N GLU A 645 18.31 12.79 26.01
CA GLU A 645 18.05 11.36 26.36
C GLU A 645 19.34 10.61 26.76
N GLY A 646 20.52 11.23 26.70
CA GLY A 646 21.82 10.62 27.05
C GLY A 646 22.41 9.70 25.96
N VAL A 647 21.95 9.87 24.72
CA VAL A 647 22.36 9.07 23.55
C VAL A 647 23.53 9.74 22.84
N ASN A 648 24.60 8.99 22.57
CA ASN A 648 25.77 9.49 21.84
C ASN A 648 25.51 9.50 20.33
N VAL A 649 25.45 10.70 19.74
CA VAL A 649 25.23 10.92 18.30
C VAL A 649 26.53 10.67 17.51
N THR A 650 26.39 10.33 16.23
CA THR A 650 27.45 10.36 15.23
C THR A 650 26.97 11.15 14.02
N ALA A 651 27.83 11.98 13.41
CA ALA A 651 27.47 12.68 12.18
C ALA A 651 27.36 11.68 11.02
N ALA A 652 26.23 11.70 10.31
CA ALA A 652 25.98 10.90 9.11
C ALA A 652 26.24 11.77 7.87
N ARG A 653 27.05 11.27 6.93
CA ARG A 653 27.36 12.02 5.70
C ARG A 653 26.19 11.99 4.72
N PHE A 654 25.97 13.09 4.00
CA PHE A 654 25.22 13.04 2.75
C PHE A 654 26.04 12.28 1.69
N THR A 655 25.66 11.03 1.44
CA THR A 655 26.27 10.11 0.45
C THR A 655 25.66 10.23 -0.94
N GLY A 656 24.55 10.95 -1.09
CA GLY A 656 23.80 11.13 -2.35
C GLY A 656 22.82 10.00 -2.69
N GLY A 657 23.04 8.79 -2.16
CA GLY A 657 22.16 7.63 -2.37
C GLY A 657 21.07 7.49 -1.31
N SER A 658 20.14 8.45 -1.26
CA SER A 658 18.80 8.31 -0.67
C SER A 658 17.95 9.53 -1.06
N ASP A 659 16.63 9.46 -0.86
CA ASP A 659 15.65 10.42 -1.40
C ASP A 659 15.87 11.89 -0.99
N TYR A 660 16.67 12.20 0.04
CA TYR A 660 17.07 13.58 0.36
C TYR A 660 17.81 14.28 -0.79
N GLN A 661 18.56 13.54 -1.62
CA GLN A 661 19.35 14.13 -2.70
C GLN A 661 18.45 14.84 -3.72
N SER A 662 17.27 14.27 -4.00
CA SER A 662 16.26 14.87 -4.87
C SER A 662 15.73 16.21 -4.37
N PHE A 663 15.81 16.47 -3.06
CA PHE A 663 15.47 17.76 -2.42
C PHE A 663 16.67 18.70 -2.31
N MET A 664 17.88 18.19 -2.07
CA MET A 664 19.13 18.97 -2.13
C MET A 664 19.35 19.57 -3.53
N ASN A 665 19.09 18.80 -4.58
CA ASN A 665 19.23 19.22 -5.98
C ASN A 665 18.33 20.42 -6.34
N ILE A 666 17.17 20.56 -5.69
CA ILE A 666 16.29 21.75 -5.81
C ILE A 666 16.52 22.81 -4.72
N GLY A 667 17.64 22.73 -3.99
CA GLY A 667 18.07 23.73 -3.01
C GLY A 667 17.28 23.76 -1.70
N LYS A 668 16.56 22.68 -1.34
CA LYS A 668 15.77 22.64 -0.10
C LYS A 668 16.59 22.20 1.12
N PRO A 669 16.29 22.73 2.32
CA PRO A 669 16.89 22.26 3.57
C PRO A 669 16.52 20.80 3.82
N VAL A 670 17.51 20.01 4.23
CA VAL A 670 17.36 18.58 4.49
C VAL A 670 17.98 18.20 5.84
N GLY A 671 17.54 17.06 6.37
CA GLY A 671 18.10 16.44 7.56
C GLY A 671 17.34 15.17 7.88
N GLY A 672 17.49 14.65 9.11
CA GLY A 672 16.88 13.39 9.51
C GLY A 672 17.91 12.43 10.10
N LEU A 673 17.64 11.12 9.99
CA LEU A 673 18.38 10.06 10.68
C LEU A 673 18.74 8.91 9.75
N HIS A 674 19.89 8.28 10.04
CA HIS A 674 20.41 7.09 9.38
C HIS A 674 21.30 6.32 10.37
N THR A 675 21.35 4.99 10.35
CA THR A 675 22.12 4.19 11.33
C THR A 675 23.36 3.48 10.75
N GLY A 676 23.60 3.61 9.43
CA GLY A 676 24.80 3.14 8.73
C GLY A 676 24.61 1.85 7.94
N THR A 677 25.28 1.78 6.77
CA THR A 677 25.22 0.69 5.79
C THR A 677 26.37 -0.34 5.90
N GLY A 678 27.40 -0.07 6.69
CA GLY A 678 28.57 -0.93 6.81
C GLY A 678 28.31 -2.24 7.56
N ILE A 679 29.18 -3.23 7.37
CA ILE A 679 29.02 -4.60 7.92
C ILE A 679 28.95 -4.61 9.46
N GLU A 680 29.57 -3.64 10.14
CA GLU A 680 29.48 -3.49 11.60
C GLU A 680 28.13 -2.92 12.07
N GLN A 681 27.45 -2.16 11.21
CA GLN A 681 26.15 -1.54 11.48
C GLN A 681 25.02 -2.49 11.08
N ASP A 682 24.93 -2.86 9.80
CA ASP A 682 23.98 -3.84 9.29
C ASP A 682 24.64 -4.85 8.32
N PRO A 683 25.00 -6.07 8.78
CA PRO A 683 25.55 -7.11 7.93
C PRO A 683 24.52 -7.75 6.98
N CYS A 684 23.23 -7.37 7.07
CA CYS A 684 22.14 -7.84 6.21
C CYS A 684 21.66 -6.79 5.18
N TYR A 685 22.26 -5.60 5.17
CA TYR A 685 22.04 -4.57 4.15
C TYR A 685 22.12 -5.16 2.71
N HIS A 686 21.13 -4.84 1.88
CA HIS A 686 20.91 -5.38 0.51
C HIS A 686 20.91 -6.94 0.39
N GLN A 687 20.60 -7.68 1.46
CA GLN A 687 20.65 -9.15 1.46
C GLN A 687 19.35 -9.82 1.93
N ALA A 688 19.19 -11.09 1.55
CA ALA A 688 18.05 -11.94 1.91
C ALA A 688 17.82 -12.14 3.42
N CYS A 689 18.80 -11.77 4.27
CA CYS A 689 18.65 -11.82 5.72
C CYS A 689 18.05 -10.57 6.35
N ASP A 690 17.90 -9.45 5.62
CA ASP A 690 17.12 -8.31 6.13
C ASP A 690 15.63 -8.64 6.13
N THR A 691 15.23 -9.18 7.26
CA THR A 691 13.93 -9.76 7.58
C THR A 691 13.52 -9.26 8.97
N ILE A 692 12.36 -9.66 9.48
CA ILE A 692 11.87 -9.18 10.78
C ILE A 692 12.82 -9.40 11.98
N ASP A 693 13.81 -10.29 11.86
CA ASP A 693 14.78 -10.59 12.92
C ASP A 693 16.05 -9.71 12.87
N ASN A 694 16.22 -8.83 11.86
CA ASN A 694 17.37 -7.93 11.73
C ASN A 694 17.25 -6.58 12.50
N PRO A 695 16.12 -5.85 12.47
CA PRO A 695 15.96 -4.56 13.16
C PRO A 695 16.16 -4.60 14.67
N ASN A 696 16.80 -3.58 15.27
CA ASN A 696 16.77 -3.39 16.72
C ASN A 696 15.52 -2.57 17.13
N PRO A 697 14.57 -3.15 17.91
CA PRO A 697 13.36 -2.46 18.32
C PRO A 697 13.62 -1.23 19.20
N GLU A 698 14.72 -1.20 19.96
CA GLU A 698 15.07 -0.10 20.86
C GLU A 698 15.59 1.11 20.07
N THR A 699 16.61 0.91 19.24
CA THR A 699 17.14 1.92 18.30
C THR A 699 16.04 2.55 17.46
N LEU A 700 15.17 1.73 16.86
CA LEU A 700 14.03 2.21 16.08
C LEU A 700 13.03 3.03 16.91
N THR A 701 12.80 2.66 18.17
CA THR A 701 11.88 3.39 19.05
C THR A 701 12.44 4.75 19.45
N ILE A 702 13.75 4.81 19.73
CA ILE A 702 14.45 6.06 20.06
C ILE A 702 14.49 6.99 18.84
N ASN A 703 14.89 6.49 17.66
CA ASN A 703 14.85 7.28 16.42
C ASN A 703 13.44 7.77 16.05
N ALA A 704 12.40 6.93 16.24
CA ALA A 704 11.02 7.33 15.97
C ALA A 704 10.46 8.36 16.98
N LYS A 705 10.97 8.40 18.21
CA LYS A 705 10.70 9.51 19.14
C LYS A 705 11.42 10.78 18.71
N ALA A 706 12.70 10.70 18.33
CA ALA A 706 13.50 11.84 17.90
C ALA A 706 12.88 12.52 16.67
N ALA A 707 12.47 11.74 15.68
CA ALA A 707 11.73 12.24 14.53
C ALA A 707 10.38 12.89 14.93
N ALA A 708 9.65 12.33 15.90
CA ALA A 708 8.43 12.93 16.43
C ALA A 708 8.68 14.22 17.23
N HIS A 709 9.80 14.32 17.94
CA HIS A 709 10.26 15.51 18.65
C HIS A 709 10.51 16.66 17.67
N VAL A 710 11.42 16.46 16.71
CA VAL A 710 11.79 17.48 15.72
C VAL A 710 10.59 17.89 14.87
N LEU A 711 9.74 16.95 14.43
CA LEU A 711 8.48 17.30 13.76
C LEU A 711 7.57 18.16 14.65
N SER A 712 7.47 17.91 15.95
CA SER A 712 6.59 18.71 16.83
C SER A 712 7.01 20.19 16.86
N ILE A 713 8.32 20.46 16.75
CA ILE A 713 8.89 21.80 16.70
C ILE A 713 8.68 22.41 15.30
N LEU A 714 9.05 21.71 14.23
CA LEU A 714 8.92 22.22 12.87
C LEU A 714 7.45 22.43 12.45
N ALA A 715 6.53 21.58 12.89
CA ALA A 715 5.09 21.72 12.64
C ALA A 715 4.41 22.86 13.43
N THR A 716 5.10 23.48 14.41
CA THR A 716 4.58 24.59 15.23
C THR A 716 5.37 25.88 15.14
N ARG A 717 6.65 25.84 14.74
CA ARG A 717 7.57 26.97 14.69
C ARG A 717 8.63 26.86 13.57
N GLY A 718 8.47 25.93 12.63
CA GLY A 718 9.49 25.66 11.60
C GLY A 718 9.87 26.88 10.77
N GLU A 719 8.92 27.78 10.49
CA GLU A 719 9.12 29.03 9.77
C GLU A 719 9.80 30.14 10.59
N GLU A 720 9.97 29.91 11.91
CA GLU A 720 10.78 30.75 12.81
C GLU A 720 12.24 30.24 12.92
N ILE A 721 12.54 29.05 12.37
CA ILE A 721 13.80 28.30 12.56
C ILE A 721 14.50 28.06 11.21
N ILE A 722 13.75 27.62 10.21
CA ILE A 722 14.22 27.31 8.86
C ILE A 722 13.99 28.55 7.97
N PRO A 723 15.05 29.13 7.37
CA PRO A 723 14.87 30.21 6.40
C PRO A 723 14.21 29.68 5.13
N ARG A 724 13.45 30.52 4.42
CA ARG A 724 12.92 30.13 3.10
C ARG A 724 14.06 30.00 2.09
N SER A 725 14.13 28.85 1.44
CA SER A 725 14.91 28.60 0.23
C SER A 725 13.98 28.66 -1.00
N PRO A 726 13.97 29.77 -1.78
CA PRO A 726 13.09 29.90 -2.93
C PRO A 726 13.53 29.02 -4.10
N VAL A 727 12.59 28.35 -4.75
CA VAL A 727 12.87 27.50 -5.91
C VAL A 727 12.40 28.17 -7.19
N ASN A 728 13.34 28.50 -8.06
CA ASN A 728 13.03 29.00 -9.40
C ASN A 728 12.84 27.85 -10.38
N ALA A 729 12.01 28.05 -11.41
CA ALA A 729 11.70 27.04 -12.43
C ALA A 729 12.95 26.43 -13.09
N SER A 730 14.06 27.18 -13.19
CA SER A 730 15.34 26.68 -13.71
C SER A 730 15.93 25.54 -12.88
N MET A 731 15.74 25.54 -11.56
CA MET A 731 16.29 24.56 -10.62
C MET A 731 15.56 23.21 -10.69
N ILE A 732 14.30 23.22 -11.14
CA ILE A 732 13.45 22.02 -11.30
C ILE A 732 13.74 21.32 -12.63
N THR A 733 14.38 22.00 -13.59
CA THR A 733 14.77 21.36 -14.86
C THR A 733 15.86 20.32 -14.66
N GLU A 734 15.86 19.30 -15.53
CA GLU A 734 16.89 18.25 -15.64
C GLU A 734 18.33 18.82 -15.70
N ARG A 735 18.53 19.95 -16.40
CA ARG A 735 19.81 20.69 -16.41
C ARG A 735 20.09 21.53 -15.16
N GLY A 736 19.05 21.97 -14.44
CA GLY A 736 19.19 22.63 -13.15
C GLY A 736 19.70 21.67 -12.09
N ILE A 737 19.18 20.44 -12.11
CA ILE A 737 19.56 19.33 -11.23
C ILE A 737 21.04 18.93 -11.46
N MET A 738 21.43 18.63 -12.71
CA MET A 738 22.84 18.41 -13.07
C MET A 738 23.76 19.62 -12.80
N GLY A 739 23.20 20.82 -12.67
CA GLY A 739 23.96 22.04 -12.37
C GLY A 739 24.30 22.25 -10.89
N VAL A 740 23.75 21.41 -10.00
CA VAL A 740 23.87 21.53 -8.53
C VAL A 740 24.43 20.26 -7.89
N GLU A 741 24.70 19.20 -8.67
CA GLU A 741 25.45 18.02 -8.21
C GLU A 741 26.74 18.45 -7.49
N PRO A 742 26.90 18.14 -6.20
CA PRO A 742 28.14 18.39 -5.50
C PRO A 742 29.25 17.63 -6.22
N ARG A 743 30.41 18.26 -6.45
CA ARG A 743 31.61 17.49 -6.78
C ARG A 743 31.97 16.65 -5.57
N TRP A 744 31.52 15.40 -5.56
CA TRP A 744 31.85 14.45 -4.52
C TRP A 744 33.37 14.38 -4.36
N THR A 745 33.88 14.89 -3.24
CA THR A 745 35.25 14.62 -2.82
C THR A 745 35.30 13.14 -2.49
N LEU A 746 35.75 12.34 -3.46
CA LEU A 746 35.79 10.86 -3.45
C LEU A 746 35.91 10.32 -2.01
N PRO A 747 34.80 9.81 -1.44
CA PRO A 747 34.82 9.33 -0.07
C PRO A 747 35.84 8.20 0.13
N ALA A 748 36.25 7.99 1.37
CA ALA A 748 37.01 6.80 1.71
C ALA A 748 36.19 5.54 1.36
N GLU A 749 36.89 4.49 0.90
CA GLU A 749 36.32 3.23 0.37
C GLU A 749 35.61 2.35 1.43
N GLY A 750 35.10 2.95 2.52
CA GLY A 750 34.27 2.30 3.55
C GLY A 750 32.91 2.97 3.82
N GLU A 751 32.60 4.11 3.19
CA GLU A 751 31.42 4.93 3.53
C GLU A 751 30.56 5.39 2.32
N MET A 752 30.81 4.85 1.12
CA MET A 752 29.89 4.95 -0.03
C MET A 752 28.92 3.77 -0.04
N HIS A 753 27.92 3.79 -0.94
CA HIS A 753 27.22 2.58 -1.39
C HIS A 753 28.17 1.68 -2.20
N LEU A 754 29.06 1.00 -1.49
CA LEU A 754 30.26 0.37 -2.07
C LEU A 754 29.98 -0.92 -2.83
N SER A 755 28.78 -1.47 -2.78
CA SER A 755 28.46 -2.72 -3.49
C SER A 755 26.95 -2.93 -3.77
N THR A 756 26.10 -1.92 -3.53
CA THR A 756 24.71 -2.18 -3.10
C THR A 756 23.63 -1.59 -3.99
N CYS A 757 23.46 -0.26 -4.05
CA CYS A 757 22.32 0.39 -4.71
C CYS A 757 22.41 0.37 -6.25
N GLY A 758 21.25 0.43 -6.91
CA GLY A 758 21.08 0.35 -8.37
C GLY A 758 21.49 1.59 -9.17
N HIS A 759 22.20 2.54 -8.55
CA HIS A 759 22.64 3.79 -9.16
C HIS A 759 24.09 4.14 -8.77
N GLU A 760 24.87 4.65 -9.72
CA GLU A 760 26.11 5.37 -9.41
C GLU A 760 25.77 6.84 -9.10
N VAL A 761 26.59 7.50 -8.26
CA VAL A 761 26.33 8.80 -7.59
C VAL A 761 27.38 9.83 -7.94
#